data_AF-A0A430QIH7-F1
#
_entry.id   AF-A0A430QIH7-F1
#
_cell.length_a   1.000
_cell.length_b   1.000
_cell.length_c   1.000
_cell.angle_alpha   90.00
_cell.angle_beta   90.00
_cell.angle_gamma   90.00
#
_symmetry.space_group_name_H-M   'P 1'
#
loop_
_entity.id
_entity.type
_entity.pdbx_description
1 polymer ?
#
loop_
_entity_poly.entity_id
_entity_poly.type
_entity_poly.pdbx_seq_one_letter_code
_entity_poly.pdbx_strand_id
1 'polypeptide(L)'
;MNLRFIHPDSEERLGFDLSEEVPEPNEDGGCGSSILQFSTSDSFHSVEQQRQHLPVFTKRSQFLYLLENSRVLVVTGETGSGKSTQLPQYVYEAGWLDSKSSNFNPFGVTMAVTQPRRVAALSLATRVAEEKNWRIGKQVGYIIRFEECWTPNSTVISYLTEGMMIQELLRDPLLTRFRVIMLDEVHERSLQTDILLGLIKKVLRKRPIDLRVIISSATLEAEKFIEYFSKMKIPEVETENQGLKLTPVSHLNVEGRQYPVSIFYSLDPVPCYLFAAKETVFRIHETKPLGGDILVFVTGQNEVSQLVGNLIEEYRNRKERFLNTQQQSSKTKLPTNYPPLRCLQLHGSLPQHEQLRIFERPTRSCRKVIVATNVAEASVTIPGISYVIDCGFSRIRAYNPVNGLEALVTIPTSQASARQRAGRAGRTRTGQAYRLYTEEAYNKLLPRFTLPESLRVDLSGALLRLKTLGIDRLAQFDWLDPPPASHVGQSAERLVALGALDASSGHLTIPRGLKLAEVSTTCGLDQPSTAAALLGACDEGCSQEIAAIVSLMQIQRIFTVSDYKHTSDRIRRQTFGCQQGDHLTELNAFVAYENQSKLLSKSELRTWCREVGLNERGLAHAVILRDRIGSMFHRLKLPWVKAEPEGNPNPVLRALVRGFFHQAARLASSGSHYLTVRGDHQLRLHPNCILYSSTTRWPAYILFTNVFLTPNLDYNNDTKSNNNNKNDLSSTCISGVSVIQPDWLLELAPHYYQFGTDREHLEHSLGIKK
;
A
#
# COMPACT_ATOMS: atom_id res chain seq x y z
N MET A 1 26.26 -24.28 -5.47
CA MET A 1 25.86 -24.65 -4.09
C MET A 1 24.44 -25.15 -4.13
N ASN A 2 24.18 -26.41 -3.78
CA ASN A 2 22.82 -26.96 -3.73
C ASN A 2 22.11 -26.43 -2.48
N LEU A 3 21.05 -25.63 -2.64
CA LEU A 3 20.24 -25.17 -1.52
C LEU A 3 19.55 -26.37 -0.85
N ARG A 4 19.86 -26.58 0.43
CA ARG A 4 19.28 -27.62 1.26
C ARG A 4 18.31 -27.01 2.28
N PHE A 5 17.25 -27.73 2.60
CA PHE A 5 16.21 -27.29 3.53
C PHE A 5 16.03 -28.31 4.66
N ILE A 6 15.69 -27.84 5.87
CA ILE A 6 15.33 -28.67 7.02
C ILE A 6 13.86 -28.46 7.39
N HIS A 7 13.18 -29.53 7.80
CA HIS A 7 11.94 -29.48 8.57
C HIS A 7 12.27 -29.46 10.08
N PRO A 8 11.71 -28.56 10.90
CA PRO A 8 12.07 -28.42 12.33
C PRO A 8 11.94 -29.72 13.14
N ASP A 9 11.00 -30.59 12.76
CA ASP A 9 10.69 -31.82 13.49
C ASP A 9 11.44 -33.07 12.97
N SER A 10 12.38 -32.93 12.02
CA SER A 10 13.20 -34.05 11.53
C SER A 10 14.63 -33.96 12.04
N GLU A 11 15.05 -34.85 12.95
CA GLU A 11 16.45 -35.01 13.37
C GLU A 11 17.38 -35.52 12.25
N GLU A 12 16.81 -35.94 11.12
CA GLU A 12 17.58 -36.37 9.95
C GLU A 12 17.97 -35.19 9.07
N ARG A 13 19.28 -35.06 8.81
CA ARG A 13 19.81 -34.28 7.69
C ARG A 13 19.29 -34.92 6.40
N LEU A 14 18.14 -34.46 5.90
CA LEU A 14 17.52 -34.98 4.68
C LEU A 14 18.42 -34.76 3.45
N GLY A 15 19.26 -35.74 3.16
CA GLY A 15 19.23 -36.34 1.83
C GLY A 15 18.09 -37.35 1.80
N PHE A 16 17.39 -37.43 0.66
CA PHE A 16 16.40 -38.44 0.27
C PHE A 16 14.91 -38.09 0.17
N ASP A 17 14.33 -38.83 -0.78
CA ASP A 17 12.98 -38.89 -1.31
C ASP A 17 11.89 -38.99 -0.25
N LEU A 18 10.83 -38.21 -0.41
CA LEU A 18 9.55 -38.45 0.26
C LEU A 18 8.41 -38.29 -0.75
N SER A 19 7.87 -39.45 -1.13
CA SER A 19 6.54 -39.65 -1.68
C SER A 19 5.49 -39.40 -0.59
N GLU A 20 4.72 -38.32 -0.73
CA GLU A 20 3.40 -38.23 -0.10
C GLU A 20 2.37 -38.52 -1.20
N GLU A 21 1.62 -39.60 -1.05
CA GLU A 21 0.50 -39.94 -1.93
C GLU A 21 -0.59 -38.88 -1.78
N VAL A 22 -0.87 -38.19 -2.89
CA VAL A 22 -2.05 -37.34 -3.06
C VAL A 22 -3.06 -38.17 -3.87
N PRO A 23 -4.36 -38.22 -3.50
CA PRO A 23 -5.35 -39.03 -4.20
C PRO A 23 -5.43 -38.67 -5.69
N GLU A 24 -5.49 -39.70 -6.55
CA GLU A 24 -5.66 -39.53 -8.00
C GLU A 24 -7.00 -38.85 -8.33
N PRO A 25 -7.04 -37.84 -9.23
CA PRO A 25 -8.30 -37.28 -9.72
C PRO A 25 -8.69 -37.88 -11.09
N ASN A 26 -9.94 -38.37 -11.14
CA ASN A 26 -10.61 -38.89 -12.33
C ASN A 26 -10.54 -37.95 -13.55
N GLU A 27 -10.43 -38.59 -14.71
CA GLU A 27 -10.46 -38.03 -16.06
C GLU A 27 -11.80 -37.34 -16.32
N ASP A 28 -11.76 -36.07 -16.72
CA ASP A 28 -12.67 -35.51 -17.73
C ASP A 28 -12.18 -34.12 -18.15
N GLY A 29 -11.99 -33.96 -19.45
CA GLY A 29 -11.47 -32.76 -20.11
C GLY A 29 -12.58 -31.88 -20.67
N GLY A 30 -12.42 -30.56 -20.55
CA GLY A 30 -13.31 -29.57 -21.15
C GLY A 30 -12.60 -28.25 -21.46
N CYS A 31 -12.79 -27.75 -22.68
CA CYS A 31 -12.10 -26.63 -23.31
C CYS A 31 -12.96 -25.34 -23.33
N GLY A 32 -12.31 -24.18 -23.19
CA GLY A 32 -12.58 -22.97 -23.99
C GLY A 32 -13.77 -22.03 -23.69
N SER A 33 -13.41 -20.81 -23.25
CA SER A 33 -13.99 -19.48 -23.58
C SER A 33 -15.43 -19.08 -23.17
N SER A 34 -15.54 -18.14 -22.22
CA SER A 34 -16.16 -16.80 -22.34
C SER A 34 -16.50 -16.21 -20.96
N ILE A 35 -16.37 -14.88 -20.85
CA ILE A 35 -16.88 -13.91 -19.84
C ILE A 35 -17.01 -14.37 -18.37
N LEU A 36 -16.28 -13.65 -17.50
CA LEU A 36 -16.28 -13.62 -16.02
C LEU A 36 -17.59 -14.04 -15.32
N GLN A 37 -17.92 -15.32 -15.39
CA GLN A 37 -18.67 -16.05 -14.38
C GLN A 37 -17.62 -16.83 -13.60
N PHE A 38 -17.62 -16.71 -12.27
CA PHE A 38 -16.99 -17.71 -11.42
C PHE A 38 -17.67 -19.04 -11.76
N SER A 39 -17.09 -19.84 -12.66
CA SER A 39 -17.66 -21.12 -13.06
C SER A 39 -17.72 -22.02 -11.83
N THR A 40 -18.93 -22.22 -11.35
CA THR A 40 -19.33 -23.08 -10.23
C THR A 40 -19.25 -24.56 -10.57
N SER A 41 -18.70 -24.93 -11.73
CA SER A 41 -18.86 -26.27 -12.31
C SER A 41 -17.97 -27.36 -11.71
N ASP A 42 -17.16 -27.07 -10.68
CA ASP A 42 -16.29 -28.06 -10.01
C ASP A 42 -16.37 -28.03 -8.47
N SER A 43 -17.32 -27.30 -7.89
CA SER A 43 -17.58 -27.39 -6.45
C SER A 43 -18.76 -28.31 -6.19
N PHE A 44 -18.50 -29.52 -5.70
CA PHE A 44 -19.51 -30.50 -5.28
C PHE A 44 -20.46 -30.01 -4.16
N HIS A 45 -20.26 -28.79 -3.64
CA HIS A 45 -21.02 -28.21 -2.54
C HIS A 45 -21.73 -26.92 -2.95
N SER A 46 -22.98 -26.78 -2.51
CA SER A 46 -23.73 -25.52 -2.62
C SER A 46 -23.00 -24.40 -1.87
N VAL A 47 -23.25 -23.14 -2.23
CA VAL A 47 -22.64 -21.97 -1.57
C VAL A 47 -22.91 -21.98 -0.06
N GLU A 48 -24.08 -22.46 0.35
CA GLU A 48 -24.45 -22.60 1.75
C GLU A 48 -23.64 -23.69 2.47
N GLN A 49 -23.43 -24.85 1.83
CA GLN A 49 -22.53 -25.87 2.36
C GLN A 49 -21.09 -25.33 2.48
N GLN A 50 -20.60 -24.58 1.50
CA GLN A 50 -19.26 -23.95 1.59
C GLN A 50 -19.15 -23.00 2.79
N ARG A 51 -20.19 -22.22 3.09
CA ARG A 51 -20.24 -21.33 4.26
C ARG A 51 -20.17 -22.11 5.58
N GLN A 52 -20.84 -23.26 5.66
CA GLN A 52 -20.85 -24.11 6.86
C GLN A 52 -19.49 -24.77 7.16
N HIS A 53 -18.67 -25.00 6.13
CA HIS A 53 -17.32 -25.56 6.29
C HIS A 53 -16.28 -24.54 6.76
N LEU A 54 -16.61 -23.24 6.78
CA LEU A 54 -15.68 -22.22 7.26
C LEU A 54 -15.51 -22.30 8.78
N PRO A 55 -14.28 -22.18 9.32
CA PRO A 55 -14.01 -22.27 10.75
C PRO A 55 -14.90 -21.37 11.63
N VAL A 56 -15.19 -20.15 11.16
CA VAL A 56 -16.02 -19.18 11.89
C VAL A 56 -17.46 -19.64 12.12
N PHE A 57 -17.98 -20.57 11.32
CA PHE A 57 -19.35 -21.08 11.43
C PHE A 57 -19.59 -21.76 12.77
N THR A 58 -18.62 -22.57 13.25
CA THR A 58 -18.69 -23.26 14.56
C THR A 58 -18.81 -22.29 15.74
N LYS A 59 -18.35 -21.05 15.56
CA LYS A 59 -18.35 -20.00 16.59
C LYS A 59 -19.49 -18.99 16.43
N ARG A 60 -20.43 -19.20 15.49
CA ARG A 60 -21.54 -18.27 15.20
C ARG A 60 -22.34 -17.87 16.44
N SER A 61 -22.82 -18.83 17.22
CA SER A 61 -23.64 -18.54 18.41
C SER A 61 -22.85 -17.80 19.49
N GLN A 62 -21.59 -18.19 19.70
CA GLN A 62 -20.69 -17.52 20.64
C GLN A 62 -20.40 -16.07 20.19
N PHE A 63 -20.19 -15.84 18.89
CA PHE A 63 -20.01 -14.51 18.31
C PHE A 63 -21.22 -13.61 18.57
N LEU A 64 -22.43 -14.08 18.28
CA LEU A 64 -23.67 -13.30 18.48
C LEU A 64 -23.90 -12.96 19.96
N TYR A 65 -23.69 -13.94 20.85
CA TYR A 65 -23.75 -13.71 22.29
C TYR A 65 -22.76 -12.63 22.74
N LEU A 66 -21.51 -12.69 22.27
CA LEU A 66 -20.49 -11.70 22.64
C LEU A 66 -20.77 -10.32 22.04
N LEU A 67 -21.31 -10.24 20.82
CA LEU A 67 -21.70 -8.99 20.18
C LEU A 67 -22.81 -8.25 20.96
N GLU A 68 -23.78 -9.01 21.50
CA GLU A 68 -24.84 -8.46 22.34
C GLU A 68 -24.32 -7.91 23.66
N ASN A 69 -23.44 -8.68 24.31
CA ASN A 69 -22.99 -8.42 25.68
C ASN A 69 -21.73 -7.55 25.79
N SER A 70 -21.08 -7.21 24.68
CA SER A 70 -19.81 -6.48 24.67
C SER A 70 -19.88 -5.23 23.81
N ARG A 71 -19.18 -4.16 24.22
CA ARG A 71 -19.09 -2.93 23.41
C ARG A 71 -18.11 -3.08 22.25
N VAL A 72 -16.95 -3.67 22.55
CA VAL A 72 -15.91 -4.01 21.58
C VAL A 72 -15.72 -5.52 21.60
N LEU A 73 -15.73 -6.14 20.43
CA LEU A 73 -15.44 -7.56 20.27
C LEU A 73 -14.18 -7.73 19.43
N VAL A 74 -13.11 -8.20 20.05
CA VAL A 74 -11.87 -8.56 19.35
C VAL A 74 -12.02 -9.99 18.84
N VAL A 75 -11.99 -10.18 17.52
CA VAL A 75 -12.07 -11.48 16.88
C VAL A 75 -10.72 -11.81 16.26
N THR A 76 -10.06 -12.84 16.78
CA THR A 76 -8.87 -13.41 16.15
C THR A 76 -9.22 -14.66 15.38
N GLY A 77 -8.54 -14.86 14.27
CA GLY A 77 -8.58 -16.12 13.55
C GLY A 77 -7.78 -15.99 12.28
N GLU A 78 -7.25 -17.09 11.77
CA GLU A 78 -6.36 -17.00 10.63
C GLU A 78 -7.05 -16.49 9.35
N THR A 79 -6.25 -16.07 8.38
CA THR A 79 -6.81 -15.66 7.08
C THR A 79 -7.48 -16.84 6.38
N GLY A 80 -8.68 -16.64 5.84
CA GLY A 80 -9.48 -17.72 5.25
C GLY A 80 -10.48 -18.36 6.22
N SER A 81 -10.47 -18.01 7.51
CA SER A 81 -11.44 -18.53 8.47
C SER A 81 -12.89 -18.04 8.25
N GLY A 82 -13.11 -17.07 7.35
CA GLY A 82 -14.43 -16.53 7.01
C GLY A 82 -14.84 -15.26 7.75
N LYS A 83 -13.95 -14.63 8.56
CA LYS A 83 -14.29 -13.44 9.38
C LYS A 83 -14.94 -12.32 8.55
N SER A 84 -14.24 -11.88 7.50
CA SER A 84 -14.61 -10.72 6.68
C SER A 84 -15.86 -10.93 5.83
N THR A 85 -16.22 -12.19 5.53
CA THR A 85 -17.41 -12.52 4.75
C THR A 85 -18.60 -12.88 5.63
N GLN A 86 -18.41 -13.71 6.65
CA GLN A 86 -19.50 -14.28 7.44
C GLN A 86 -19.93 -13.42 8.62
N LEU A 87 -19.01 -12.75 9.34
CA LEU A 87 -19.40 -11.95 10.51
C LEU A 87 -20.42 -10.86 10.16
N PRO A 88 -20.25 -10.08 9.07
CA PRO A 88 -21.26 -9.10 8.67
C PRO A 88 -22.61 -9.74 8.32
N GLN A 89 -22.59 -10.93 7.72
CA GLN A 89 -23.82 -11.68 7.42
C GLN A 89 -24.52 -12.16 8.69
N TYR A 90 -23.77 -12.63 9.70
CA TYR A 90 -24.33 -13.04 10.99
C TYR A 90 -24.97 -11.87 11.73
N VAL A 91 -24.33 -10.69 11.72
CA VAL A 91 -24.90 -9.45 12.27
C VAL A 91 -26.24 -9.12 11.60
N TYR A 92 -26.28 -9.15 10.27
CA TYR A 92 -27.51 -8.91 9.52
C TYR A 92 -28.60 -9.96 9.81
N GLU A 93 -28.26 -11.25 9.77
CA GLU A 93 -29.20 -12.35 10.00
C GLU A 93 -29.77 -12.37 11.42
N ALA A 94 -29.05 -11.81 12.39
CA ALA A 94 -29.52 -11.65 13.77
C ALA A 94 -30.44 -10.43 13.98
N GLY A 95 -30.74 -9.66 12.92
CA GLY A 95 -31.67 -8.51 13.00
C GLY A 95 -31.07 -7.21 13.56
N TRP A 96 -29.74 -7.14 13.74
CA TRP A 96 -29.07 -5.93 14.24
C TRP A 96 -29.20 -4.71 13.32
N LEU A 97 -29.54 -4.94 12.05
CA LEU A 97 -29.61 -3.93 11.00
C LEU A 97 -31.06 -3.68 10.52
N ASP A 98 -32.05 -4.14 11.28
CA ASP A 98 -33.46 -3.97 10.94
C ASP A 98 -33.99 -2.57 11.33
N SER A 99 -34.86 -2.01 10.49
CA SER A 99 -35.41 -0.65 10.66
C SER A 99 -36.57 -0.54 11.66
N LYS A 100 -37.09 -1.67 12.17
CA LYS A 100 -38.19 -1.65 13.15
C LYS A 100 -37.65 -1.10 14.47
N SER A 101 -38.22 0.03 14.90
CA SER A 101 -37.93 0.66 16.19
C SER A 101 -38.23 -0.35 17.31
N SER A 102 -37.17 -0.92 17.87
CA SER A 102 -37.22 -1.56 19.18
C SER A 102 -36.80 -0.52 20.22
N ASN A 103 -37.08 -0.77 21.50
CA ASN A 103 -36.54 0.03 22.62
C ASN A 103 -34.99 0.13 22.62
N PHE A 104 -34.31 -0.55 21.70
CA PHE A 104 -32.86 -0.57 21.49
C PHE A 104 -32.38 0.22 20.25
N ASN A 105 -33.29 0.80 19.44
CA ASN A 105 -32.94 1.42 18.15
C ASN A 105 -33.36 2.90 18.00
N PRO A 106 -32.73 3.83 18.74
CA PRO A 106 -32.94 5.26 18.53
C PRO A 106 -32.13 5.83 17.35
N PHE A 107 -30.99 5.22 16.94
CA PHE A 107 -30.10 5.74 15.88
C PHE A 107 -29.34 4.63 15.11
N GLY A 108 -29.36 4.72 13.76
CA GLY A 108 -28.52 3.92 12.84
C GLY A 108 -29.01 2.49 12.56
N VAL A 109 -28.95 2.05 11.30
CA VAL A 109 -29.43 0.71 10.86
C VAL A 109 -28.46 -0.04 9.95
N THR A 110 -27.24 0.48 9.77
CA THR A 110 -26.27 -0.10 8.82
C THR A 110 -24.98 -0.55 9.48
N MET A 111 -24.23 -1.40 8.78
CA MET A 111 -22.91 -1.87 9.17
C MET A 111 -21.84 -1.36 8.20
N ALA A 112 -20.73 -0.89 8.77
CA ALA A 112 -19.50 -0.56 8.05
C ALA A 112 -18.44 -1.64 8.29
N VAL A 113 -17.79 -2.11 7.23
CA VAL A 113 -16.63 -3.02 7.30
C VAL A 113 -15.45 -2.31 6.65
N THR A 114 -14.47 -1.89 7.46
CA THR A 114 -13.28 -1.24 6.92
C THR A 114 -12.27 -2.26 6.44
N GLN A 115 -11.62 -1.97 5.32
CA GLN A 115 -10.52 -2.75 4.76
C GLN A 115 -9.33 -1.84 4.45
N PRO A 116 -8.09 -2.25 4.72
CA PRO A 116 -6.92 -1.44 4.40
C PRO A 116 -6.73 -1.27 2.87
N ARG A 117 -7.27 -2.20 2.07
CA ARG A 117 -7.02 -2.27 0.61
C ARG A 117 -8.31 -2.11 -0.19
N ARG A 118 -8.24 -1.29 -1.24
CA ARG A 118 -9.35 -1.06 -2.20
C ARG A 118 -9.87 -2.36 -2.83
N VAL A 119 -8.95 -3.21 -3.30
CA VAL A 119 -9.30 -4.50 -3.93
C VAL A 119 -10.00 -5.44 -2.95
N ALA A 120 -9.59 -5.42 -1.68
CA ALA A 120 -10.25 -6.23 -0.65
C ALA A 120 -11.70 -5.77 -0.42
N ALA A 121 -11.93 -4.47 -0.23
CA ALA A 121 -13.28 -3.91 -0.06
C ALA A 121 -14.22 -4.28 -1.23
N LEU A 122 -13.76 -4.09 -2.47
CA LEU A 122 -14.52 -4.45 -3.67
C LEU A 122 -14.80 -5.96 -3.74
N SER A 123 -13.76 -6.79 -3.61
CA SER A 123 -13.90 -8.25 -3.72
C SER A 123 -14.78 -8.86 -2.65
N LEU A 124 -14.73 -8.36 -1.41
CA LEU A 124 -15.57 -8.81 -0.31
C LEU A 124 -17.03 -8.38 -0.50
N ALA A 125 -17.28 -7.15 -0.94
CA ALA A 125 -18.63 -6.70 -1.28
C ALA A 125 -19.25 -7.57 -2.38
N THR A 126 -18.49 -7.86 -3.44
CA THR A 126 -18.92 -8.76 -4.52
C THR A 126 -19.17 -10.17 -4.00
N ARG A 127 -18.26 -10.71 -3.20
CA ARG A 127 -18.40 -12.07 -2.66
C ARG A 127 -19.62 -12.21 -1.76
N VAL A 128 -19.90 -11.25 -0.89
CA VAL A 128 -21.08 -11.27 -0.03
C VAL A 128 -22.37 -11.10 -0.84
N ALA A 129 -22.32 -10.30 -1.92
CA ALA A 129 -23.44 -10.21 -2.85
C ALA A 129 -23.76 -11.57 -3.49
N GLU A 130 -22.74 -12.30 -3.95
CA GLU A 130 -22.89 -13.65 -4.50
C GLU A 130 -23.42 -14.63 -3.45
N GLU A 131 -22.86 -14.64 -2.24
CA GLU A 131 -23.23 -15.58 -1.18
C GLU A 131 -24.68 -15.45 -0.70
N LYS A 132 -25.22 -14.22 -0.70
CA LYS A 132 -26.61 -13.92 -0.30
C LYS A 132 -27.56 -13.74 -1.47
N ASN A 133 -27.08 -13.93 -2.71
CA ASN A 133 -27.82 -13.61 -3.93
C ASN A 133 -28.41 -12.17 -3.93
N TRP A 134 -27.59 -11.22 -3.47
CA TRP A 134 -27.91 -9.79 -3.40
C TRP A 134 -27.31 -9.03 -4.58
N ARG A 135 -27.81 -7.80 -4.80
CA ARG A 135 -27.25 -6.89 -5.81
C ARG A 135 -26.29 -5.91 -5.14
N ILE A 136 -25.07 -5.84 -5.68
CA ILE A 136 -24.10 -4.79 -5.30
C ILE A 136 -24.72 -3.42 -5.59
N GLY A 137 -24.51 -2.47 -4.68
CA GLY A 137 -25.10 -1.13 -4.72
C GLY A 137 -26.50 -1.05 -4.12
N LYS A 138 -27.19 -2.18 -3.91
CA LYS A 138 -28.49 -2.24 -3.20
C LYS A 138 -28.29 -2.66 -1.77
N GLN A 139 -28.35 -3.95 -1.43
CA GLN A 139 -28.25 -4.44 -0.04
C GLN A 139 -26.81 -4.39 0.50
N VAL A 140 -25.84 -4.72 -0.35
CA VAL A 140 -24.41 -4.63 -0.05
C VAL A 140 -23.77 -3.63 -1.00
N GLY A 141 -22.84 -2.82 -0.51
CA GLY A 141 -22.16 -1.81 -1.30
C GLY A 141 -20.70 -1.67 -0.92
N TYR A 142 -19.97 -0.88 -1.70
CA TYR A 142 -18.61 -0.49 -1.36
C TYR A 142 -18.38 1.01 -1.54
N ILE A 143 -17.46 1.55 -0.74
CA ILE A 143 -17.06 2.96 -0.74
C ILE A 143 -15.54 3.01 -0.69
N ILE A 144 -14.91 3.21 -1.84
CA ILE A 144 -13.46 3.34 -1.95
C ILE A 144 -13.12 4.68 -2.57
N ARG A 145 -11.87 5.14 -2.41
CA ARG A 145 -11.50 6.44 -2.97
C ARG A 145 -11.80 6.48 -4.47
N PHE A 146 -12.59 7.48 -4.84
CA PHE A 146 -13.01 7.79 -6.20
C PHE A 146 -14.00 6.82 -6.89
N GLU A 147 -14.50 5.83 -6.18
CA GLU A 147 -15.45 4.86 -6.71
C GLU A 147 -16.38 4.40 -5.58
N GLU A 148 -17.67 4.66 -5.74
CA GLU A 148 -18.68 4.33 -4.75
C GLU A 148 -19.83 3.61 -5.44
N CYS A 149 -20.27 2.49 -4.86
CA CYS A 149 -21.42 1.74 -5.33
C CYS A 149 -22.28 1.36 -4.13
N TRP A 150 -23.18 2.26 -3.75
CA TRP A 150 -24.12 2.08 -2.65
C TRP A 150 -25.35 2.97 -2.86
N THR A 151 -26.47 2.61 -2.24
CA THR A 151 -27.72 3.36 -2.31
C THR A 151 -28.17 3.72 -0.89
N PRO A 152 -28.43 5.00 -0.59
CA PRO A 152 -28.98 5.42 0.70
C PRO A 152 -30.23 4.63 1.07
N ASN A 153 -30.37 4.27 2.35
CA ASN A 153 -31.48 3.50 2.92
C ASN A 153 -31.68 2.07 2.39
N SER A 154 -31.09 1.69 1.26
CA SER A 154 -31.11 0.32 0.74
C SER A 154 -29.89 -0.49 1.16
N THR A 155 -28.72 0.15 1.27
CA THR A 155 -27.46 -0.54 1.61
C THR A 155 -27.32 -0.72 3.10
N VAL A 156 -27.42 -1.98 3.54
CA VAL A 156 -27.32 -2.40 4.94
C VAL A 156 -25.88 -2.73 5.35
N ILE A 157 -25.06 -3.27 4.43
CA ILE A 157 -23.65 -3.58 4.68
C ILE A 157 -22.79 -2.82 3.66
N SER A 158 -21.86 -1.99 4.15
CA SER A 158 -20.93 -1.22 3.32
C SER A 158 -19.49 -1.62 3.61
N TYR A 159 -18.78 -2.08 2.58
CA TYR A 159 -17.33 -2.31 2.64
C TYR A 159 -16.58 -1.06 2.19
N LEU A 160 -15.72 -0.52 3.03
CA LEU A 160 -15.06 0.75 2.71
C LEU A 160 -13.60 0.75 3.10
N THR A 161 -12.81 1.61 2.46
CA THR A 161 -11.43 1.83 2.92
C THR A 161 -11.41 2.69 4.18
N GLU A 162 -10.41 2.50 5.03
CA GLU A 162 -10.23 3.25 6.30
C GLU A 162 -10.26 4.76 6.10
N GLY A 163 -9.60 5.27 5.05
CA GLY A 163 -9.63 6.68 4.69
C GLY A 163 -11.03 7.22 4.36
N MET A 164 -11.91 6.41 3.75
CA MET A 164 -13.30 6.81 3.50
C MET A 164 -14.10 6.83 4.81
N MET A 165 -13.78 5.96 5.78
CA MET A 165 -14.37 6.01 7.12
C MET A 165 -13.96 7.28 7.89
N ILE A 166 -12.70 7.71 7.74
CA ILE A 166 -12.22 8.99 8.30
C ILE A 166 -12.92 10.19 7.62
N GLN A 167 -13.17 10.12 6.32
CA GLN A 167 -13.96 11.14 5.62
C GLN A 167 -15.43 11.18 6.10
N GLU A 168 -16.01 10.01 6.41
CA GLU A 168 -17.35 9.95 6.98
C GLU A 168 -17.38 10.59 8.38
N LEU A 169 -16.35 10.39 9.21
CA LEU A 169 -16.19 11.08 10.50
C LEU A 169 -16.11 12.62 10.38
N LEU A 170 -15.59 13.14 9.27
CA LEU A 170 -15.58 14.59 9.01
C LEU A 170 -16.98 15.13 8.70
N ARG A 171 -17.88 14.29 8.16
CA ARG A 171 -19.27 14.65 7.81
C ARG A 171 -20.22 14.39 8.97
N ASP A 172 -20.08 13.23 9.61
CA ASP A 172 -20.84 12.77 10.77
C ASP A 172 -19.86 12.30 11.87
N PRO A 173 -19.46 13.21 12.78
CA PRO A 173 -18.52 12.90 13.86
C PRO A 173 -19.01 11.82 14.85
N LEU A 174 -20.32 11.52 14.88
CA LEU A 174 -20.90 10.49 15.75
C LEU A 174 -21.19 9.19 15.01
N LEU A 175 -20.98 9.15 13.69
CA LEU A 175 -21.22 7.99 12.85
C LEU A 175 -22.63 7.41 13.03
N THR A 176 -23.60 8.29 13.23
CA THR A 176 -25.00 8.01 13.59
C THR A 176 -25.67 7.01 12.66
N ARG A 177 -25.24 6.95 11.40
CA ARG A 177 -25.68 5.97 10.40
C ARG A 177 -25.38 4.52 10.77
N PHE A 178 -24.26 4.26 11.46
CA PHE A 178 -23.77 2.92 11.72
C PHE A 178 -24.17 2.43 13.11
N ARG A 179 -24.67 1.19 13.15
CA ARG A 179 -24.95 0.44 14.37
C ARG A 179 -23.79 -0.46 14.76
N VAL A 180 -23.16 -1.06 13.75
CA VAL A 180 -21.99 -1.94 13.91
C VAL A 180 -20.88 -1.46 12.99
N ILE A 181 -19.67 -1.32 13.53
CA ILE A 181 -18.47 -1.02 12.75
C ILE A 181 -17.49 -2.16 12.95
N MET A 182 -17.05 -2.77 11.87
CA MET A 182 -16.00 -3.78 11.87
C MET A 182 -14.73 -3.18 11.30
N LEU A 183 -13.69 -3.06 12.13
CA LEU A 183 -12.33 -2.76 11.70
C LEU A 183 -11.62 -4.07 11.40
N ASP A 184 -11.46 -4.39 10.12
CA ASP A 184 -10.86 -5.65 9.68
C ASP A 184 -9.38 -5.50 9.32
N GLU A 185 -8.66 -6.62 9.36
CA GLU A 185 -7.22 -6.71 9.06
C GLU A 185 -6.36 -5.70 9.87
N VAL A 186 -6.75 -5.38 11.11
CA VAL A 186 -6.07 -4.34 11.94
C VAL A 186 -4.60 -4.65 12.25
N HIS A 187 -4.17 -5.88 11.99
CA HIS A 187 -2.78 -6.31 12.09
C HIS A 187 -1.87 -5.72 11.00
N GLU A 188 -2.41 -5.16 9.91
CA GLU A 188 -1.61 -4.39 8.95
C GLU A 188 -1.06 -3.09 9.59
N ARG A 189 -1.69 -2.62 10.68
CA ARG A 189 -1.26 -1.46 11.48
C ARG A 189 -0.93 -0.23 10.61
N SER A 190 -1.86 0.08 9.70
CA SER A 190 -1.78 1.27 8.84
C SER A 190 -1.94 2.53 9.69
N LEU A 191 -1.42 3.66 9.20
CA LEU A 191 -1.61 4.94 9.88
C LEU A 191 -3.09 5.31 9.99
N GLN A 192 -3.89 4.94 8.97
CA GLN A 192 -5.33 5.20 8.97
C GLN A 192 -6.07 4.33 9.99
N THR A 193 -5.69 3.05 10.15
CA THR A 193 -6.22 2.16 11.18
C THR A 193 -5.99 2.76 12.57
N ASP A 194 -4.75 3.15 12.88
CA ASP A 194 -4.37 3.65 14.19
C ASP A 194 -5.10 4.96 14.54
N ILE A 195 -5.28 5.87 13.57
CA ILE A 195 -6.10 7.08 13.73
C ILE A 195 -7.56 6.70 13.99
N LEU A 196 -8.11 5.79 13.19
CA LEU A 196 -9.51 5.38 13.28
C LEU A 196 -9.81 4.73 14.63
N LEU A 197 -8.91 3.89 15.18
CA LEU A 197 -9.04 3.31 16.52
C LEU A 197 -9.22 4.38 17.60
N GLY A 198 -8.37 5.42 17.60
CA GLY A 198 -8.44 6.53 18.55
C GLY A 198 -9.72 7.37 18.40
N LEU A 199 -10.17 7.60 17.17
CA LEU A 199 -11.41 8.32 16.88
C LEU A 199 -12.64 7.50 17.29
N ILE A 200 -12.70 6.22 16.94
CA ILE A 200 -13.80 5.31 17.30
C ILE A 200 -13.93 5.18 18.82
N LYS A 201 -12.81 5.12 19.56
CA LYS A 201 -12.84 5.14 21.03
C LYS A 201 -13.50 6.40 21.59
N LYS A 202 -13.32 7.57 20.95
CA LYS A 202 -14.05 8.81 21.31
C LYS A 202 -15.54 8.71 20.96
N VAL A 203 -15.89 8.17 19.79
CA VAL A 203 -17.31 7.97 19.40
C VAL A 203 -18.01 7.02 20.36
N LEU A 204 -17.38 5.89 20.72
CA LEU A 204 -17.90 4.95 21.70
C LEU A 204 -18.16 5.62 23.07
N ARG A 205 -17.37 6.62 23.48
CA ARG A 205 -17.65 7.36 24.73
C ARG A 205 -18.93 8.20 24.63
N LYS A 206 -19.28 8.68 23.43
CA LYS A 206 -20.48 9.47 23.15
C LYS A 206 -21.71 8.63 22.79
N ARG A 207 -21.49 7.39 22.33
CA ARG A 207 -22.51 6.40 21.97
C ARG A 207 -22.41 5.14 22.85
N PRO A 208 -22.74 5.24 24.16
CA PRO A 208 -22.50 4.18 25.13
C PRO A 208 -23.34 2.91 24.92
N ILE A 209 -24.55 3.06 24.37
CA ILE A 209 -25.57 2.00 24.36
C ILE A 209 -25.69 1.35 22.99
N ASP A 210 -25.66 2.14 21.92
CA ASP A 210 -26.11 1.75 20.60
C ASP A 210 -25.00 1.23 19.68
N LEU A 211 -23.82 1.86 19.70
CA LEU A 211 -22.73 1.47 18.81
C LEU A 211 -22.02 0.19 19.29
N ARG A 212 -21.77 -0.75 18.37
CA ARG A 212 -20.89 -1.91 18.56
C ARG A 212 -19.69 -1.84 17.63
N VAL A 213 -18.53 -2.28 18.12
CA VAL A 213 -17.30 -2.32 17.33
C VAL A 213 -16.72 -3.73 17.33
N ILE A 214 -16.39 -4.24 16.15
CA ILE A 214 -15.70 -5.51 15.95
C ILE A 214 -14.29 -5.19 15.48
N ILE A 215 -13.27 -5.73 16.16
CA ILE A 215 -11.87 -5.61 15.78
C ILE A 215 -11.42 -6.98 15.28
N SER A 216 -11.21 -7.13 13.98
CA SER A 216 -10.84 -8.41 13.37
C SER A 216 -9.35 -8.44 12.99
N SER A 217 -8.64 -9.46 13.48
CA SER A 217 -7.21 -9.65 13.27
C SER A 217 -6.88 -11.10 12.88
N ALA A 218 -5.83 -11.27 12.07
CA ALA A 218 -5.29 -12.58 11.72
C ALA A 218 -4.17 -13.05 12.66
N THR A 219 -3.64 -12.17 13.51
CA THR A 219 -2.49 -12.44 14.38
C THR A 219 -2.88 -12.44 15.85
N LEU A 220 -2.03 -13.06 16.68
CA LEU A 220 -2.20 -13.16 18.13
C LEU A 220 -1.91 -11.84 18.89
N GLU A 221 -1.87 -10.67 18.24
CA GLU A 221 -1.77 -9.36 18.94
C GLU A 221 -3.09 -8.93 19.60
N ALA A 222 -4.04 -9.85 19.80
CA ALA A 222 -5.35 -9.56 20.41
C ALA A 222 -5.21 -8.83 21.74
N GLU A 223 -4.24 -9.23 22.56
CA GLU A 223 -3.99 -8.69 23.90
C GLU A 223 -3.80 -7.17 23.88
N LYS A 224 -3.06 -6.62 22.91
CA LYS A 224 -2.87 -5.17 22.80
C LYS A 224 -4.17 -4.43 22.54
N PHE A 225 -5.00 -4.96 21.64
CA PHE A 225 -6.31 -4.36 21.35
C PHE A 225 -7.25 -4.47 22.56
N ILE A 226 -7.24 -5.63 23.23
CA ILE A 226 -8.02 -5.86 24.44
C ILE A 226 -7.60 -4.85 25.52
N GLU A 227 -6.32 -4.72 25.82
CA GLU A 227 -5.79 -3.77 26.80
C GLU A 227 -6.15 -2.33 26.44
N TYR A 228 -5.95 -1.95 25.17
CA TYR A 228 -6.22 -0.62 24.67
C TYR A 228 -7.68 -0.19 24.85
N PHE A 229 -8.63 -1.07 24.51
CA PHE A 229 -10.06 -0.79 24.68
C PHE A 229 -10.54 -1.01 26.12
N SER A 230 -9.90 -1.87 26.91
CA SER A 230 -10.21 -2.06 28.34
C SER A 230 -9.94 -0.81 29.17
N LYS A 231 -8.94 -0.01 28.77
CA LYS A 231 -8.63 1.30 29.37
C LYS A 231 -9.67 2.39 29.06
N MET A 232 -10.72 2.09 28.30
CA MET A 232 -11.77 3.06 27.98
C MET A 232 -12.60 3.38 29.23
N LYS A 233 -12.55 4.62 29.70
CA LYS A 233 -13.49 5.13 30.71
C LYS A 233 -14.89 5.16 30.11
N ILE A 234 -15.78 4.32 30.61
CA ILE A 234 -17.19 4.29 30.22
C ILE A 234 -17.94 5.15 31.24
N PRO A 235 -18.72 6.16 30.82
CA PRO A 235 -19.62 6.86 31.75
C PRO A 235 -20.55 5.83 32.38
N GLU A 236 -20.69 5.86 33.71
CA GLU A 236 -21.76 5.10 34.37
C GLU A 236 -23.08 5.67 33.88
N VAL A 237 -23.71 4.98 32.93
CA VAL A 237 -25.06 5.34 32.52
C VAL A 237 -25.98 4.69 33.54
N GLU A 238 -26.45 5.47 34.51
CA GLU A 238 -27.59 5.12 35.34
C GLU A 238 -28.82 5.08 34.43
N THR A 239 -29.10 3.92 33.81
CA THR A 239 -30.40 3.71 33.21
C THR A 239 -31.39 3.34 34.31
N GLU A 240 -32.44 4.15 34.46
CA GLU A 240 -33.60 3.88 35.33
C GLU A 240 -34.29 2.52 35.02
N ASN A 241 -33.96 1.90 33.89
CA ASN A 241 -34.29 0.52 33.57
C ASN A 241 -33.10 -0.41 33.87
N GLN A 242 -33.35 -1.39 34.73
CA GLN A 242 -32.43 -2.44 35.18
C GLN A 242 -31.40 -2.93 34.13
N GLY A 243 -30.11 -2.90 34.48
CA GLY A 243 -29.28 -4.12 34.45
C GLY A 243 -28.38 -4.43 33.24
N LEU A 244 -28.34 -3.66 32.15
CA LEU A 244 -27.45 -3.97 31.02
C LEU A 244 -26.02 -3.42 31.22
N LYS A 245 -25.27 -4.05 32.13
CA LYS A 245 -23.83 -3.84 32.29
C LYS A 245 -23.08 -4.52 31.13
N LEU A 246 -22.92 -3.80 30.01
CA LEU A 246 -22.13 -4.29 28.88
C LEU A 246 -20.65 -4.45 29.27
N THR A 247 -20.06 -5.56 28.84
CA THR A 247 -18.62 -5.78 28.97
C THR A 247 -17.88 -4.79 28.06
N PRO A 248 -16.83 -4.09 28.54
CA PRO A 248 -16.10 -3.12 27.71
C PRO A 248 -15.51 -3.78 26.46
N VAL A 249 -14.85 -4.92 26.65
CA VAL A 249 -14.17 -5.67 25.60
C VAL A 249 -14.29 -7.15 25.86
N SER A 250 -14.60 -7.93 24.82
CA SER A 250 -14.51 -9.38 24.83
C SER A 250 -13.62 -9.88 23.70
N HIS A 251 -13.11 -11.10 23.84
CA HIS A 251 -12.26 -11.76 22.85
C HIS A 251 -12.91 -13.05 22.36
N LEU A 252 -12.90 -13.25 21.05
CA LEU A 252 -13.31 -14.49 20.41
C LEU A 252 -12.16 -15.01 19.54
N ASN A 253 -11.66 -16.20 19.87
CA ASN A 253 -10.70 -16.92 19.04
C ASN A 253 -11.42 -17.90 18.12
N VAL A 254 -11.20 -17.76 16.82
CA VAL A 254 -11.64 -18.68 15.78
C VAL A 254 -10.45 -19.56 15.41
N GLU A 255 -10.39 -20.72 16.07
CA GLU A 255 -9.36 -21.73 15.83
C GLU A 255 -9.66 -22.56 14.57
N GLY A 256 -8.61 -23.00 13.91
CA GLY A 256 -8.70 -23.87 12.72
C GLY A 256 -8.23 -23.18 11.45
N ARG A 257 -7.18 -23.75 10.85
CA ARG A 257 -6.89 -23.61 9.41
C ARG A 257 -7.87 -24.45 8.63
N GLN A 258 -8.09 -24.08 7.37
CA GLN A 258 -8.76 -24.99 6.45
C GLN A 258 -7.88 -26.21 6.18
N TYR A 259 -6.55 -26.04 6.08
CA TYR A 259 -5.57 -27.13 5.89
C TYR A 259 -4.18 -26.83 6.53
N PRO A 260 -3.41 -27.85 6.97
CA PRO A 260 -2.08 -27.68 7.55
C PRO A 260 -1.01 -27.25 6.51
N VAL A 261 0.07 -26.64 7.00
CA VAL A 261 1.21 -26.18 6.18
C VAL A 261 2.54 -26.58 6.83
N SER A 262 3.35 -27.36 6.12
CA SER A 262 4.70 -27.74 6.56
C SER A 262 5.69 -26.61 6.26
N ILE A 263 6.57 -26.30 7.21
CA ILE A 263 7.54 -25.20 7.10
C ILE A 263 8.95 -25.78 6.93
N PHE A 264 9.66 -25.29 5.93
CA PHE A 264 11.05 -25.66 5.65
C PHE A 264 11.94 -24.43 5.70
N TYR A 265 13.09 -24.53 6.37
CA TYR A 265 14.10 -23.46 6.46
C TYR A 265 15.34 -23.83 5.67
N SER A 266 16.06 -22.84 5.13
CA SER A 266 17.35 -23.11 4.50
C SER A 266 18.38 -23.52 5.56
N LEU A 267 19.27 -24.47 5.21
CA LEU A 267 20.38 -24.87 6.08
C LEU A 267 21.34 -23.72 6.37
N ASP A 268 21.75 -23.05 5.30
CA ASP A 268 22.80 -22.04 5.32
C ASP A 268 22.19 -20.67 4.96
N PRO A 269 22.76 -19.56 5.46
CA PRO A 269 22.36 -18.22 5.02
C PRO A 269 22.45 -18.07 3.50
N VAL A 270 21.42 -17.47 2.89
CA VAL A 270 21.30 -17.34 1.43
C VAL A 270 21.82 -15.97 0.97
N PRO A 271 22.95 -15.89 0.21
CA PRO A 271 23.50 -14.61 -0.21
C PRO A 271 22.67 -13.91 -1.29
N CYS A 272 22.05 -14.68 -2.20
CA CYS A 272 21.21 -14.17 -3.27
C CYS A 272 19.88 -14.90 -3.31
N TYR A 273 18.86 -14.31 -2.67
CA TYR A 273 17.53 -14.92 -2.56
C TYR A 273 16.82 -15.04 -3.91
N LEU A 274 17.11 -14.19 -4.90
CA LEU A 274 16.50 -14.31 -6.24
C LEU A 274 16.97 -15.57 -6.96
N PHE A 275 18.26 -15.87 -6.91
CA PHE A 275 18.80 -17.10 -7.45
C PHE A 275 18.26 -18.32 -6.72
N ALA A 276 18.27 -18.29 -5.38
CA ALA A 276 17.72 -19.36 -4.55
C ALA A 276 16.23 -19.62 -4.79
N ALA A 277 15.44 -18.56 -4.97
CA ALA A 277 14.02 -18.65 -5.31
C ALA A 277 13.83 -19.33 -6.67
N LYS A 278 14.60 -18.93 -7.69
CA LYS A 278 14.58 -19.54 -9.03
C LYS A 278 14.84 -21.05 -8.94
N GLU A 279 15.92 -21.46 -8.28
CA GLU A 279 16.26 -22.88 -8.13
C GLU A 279 15.19 -23.65 -7.34
N THR A 280 14.63 -23.04 -6.29
CA THR A 280 13.57 -23.66 -5.50
C THR A 280 12.27 -23.84 -6.31
N VAL A 281 11.90 -22.86 -7.14
CA VAL A 281 10.74 -22.96 -8.05
C VAL A 281 10.89 -24.18 -8.96
N PHE A 282 12.04 -24.32 -9.64
CA PHE A 282 12.23 -25.43 -10.56
C PHE A 282 12.35 -26.79 -9.86
N ARG A 283 13.00 -26.83 -8.68
CA ARG A 283 13.02 -28.04 -7.88
C ARG A 283 11.60 -28.51 -7.54
N ILE A 284 10.72 -27.59 -7.12
CA ILE A 284 9.31 -27.91 -6.86
C ILE A 284 8.63 -28.35 -8.17
N HIS A 285 8.83 -27.60 -9.28
CA HIS A 285 8.29 -27.91 -10.62
C HIS A 285 8.59 -29.34 -11.08
N GLU A 286 9.80 -29.82 -10.81
CA GLU A 286 10.30 -31.11 -11.32
C GLU A 286 10.02 -32.28 -10.38
N THR A 287 9.96 -32.04 -9.06
CA THR A 287 9.87 -33.13 -8.06
C THR A 287 8.47 -33.32 -7.48
N LYS A 288 7.60 -32.32 -7.53
CA LYS A 288 6.26 -32.38 -6.90
C LYS A 288 5.14 -32.59 -7.92
N PRO A 289 4.06 -33.33 -7.57
CA PRO A 289 2.93 -33.59 -8.47
C PRO A 289 2.27 -32.33 -9.02
N LEU A 290 1.83 -32.38 -10.28
CA LEU A 290 1.10 -31.28 -10.91
C LEU A 290 -0.22 -30.99 -10.20
N GLY A 291 -0.72 -29.77 -10.40
CA GLY A 291 -1.94 -29.29 -9.77
C GLY A 291 -1.75 -28.45 -8.52
N GLY A 292 -0.54 -28.32 -7.96
CA GLY A 292 -0.22 -27.34 -6.90
C GLY A 292 0.60 -26.15 -7.42
N ASP A 293 0.09 -24.93 -7.22
CA ASP A 293 0.72 -23.69 -7.72
C ASP A 293 1.73 -23.10 -6.71
N ILE A 294 2.65 -22.29 -7.22
CA ILE A 294 3.75 -21.69 -6.44
C ILE A 294 3.53 -20.18 -6.28
N LEU A 295 3.66 -19.68 -5.05
CA LEU A 295 3.69 -18.25 -4.73
C LEU A 295 5.07 -17.87 -4.15
N VAL A 296 5.77 -16.96 -4.81
CA VAL A 296 7.09 -16.49 -4.41
C VAL A 296 6.99 -15.06 -3.88
N PHE A 297 7.50 -14.79 -2.67
CA PHE A 297 7.60 -13.44 -2.11
C PHE A 297 8.99 -12.84 -2.34
N VAL A 298 9.04 -11.68 -2.99
CA VAL A 298 10.23 -10.83 -3.20
C VAL A 298 9.91 -9.38 -2.81
N THR A 299 10.89 -8.47 -2.83
CA THR A 299 10.74 -7.19 -2.13
C THR A 299 10.14 -6.05 -2.95
N GLY A 300 10.31 -6.06 -4.28
CA GLY A 300 9.89 -4.93 -5.12
C GLY A 300 9.68 -5.27 -6.59
N GLN A 301 9.08 -4.33 -7.31
CA GLN A 301 8.73 -4.50 -8.74
C GLN A 301 9.92 -4.96 -9.59
N ASN A 302 11.08 -4.32 -9.47
CA ASN A 302 12.25 -4.66 -10.29
C ASN A 302 12.67 -6.12 -10.07
N GLU A 303 12.65 -6.61 -8.83
CA GLU A 303 12.95 -8.00 -8.49
C GLU A 303 11.89 -8.97 -9.00
N VAL A 304 10.61 -8.58 -8.94
CA VAL A 304 9.51 -9.37 -9.51
C VAL A 304 9.72 -9.57 -11.02
N SER A 305 9.95 -8.49 -11.75
CA SER A 305 10.15 -8.55 -13.20
C SER A 305 11.43 -9.33 -13.56
N GLN A 306 12.53 -9.10 -12.84
CA GLN A 306 13.79 -9.83 -13.02
C GLN A 306 13.61 -11.34 -12.78
N LEU A 307 12.99 -11.75 -11.68
CA LEU A 307 12.81 -13.16 -11.37
C LEU A 307 11.85 -13.83 -12.37
N VAL A 308 10.77 -13.17 -12.79
CA VAL A 308 9.88 -13.72 -13.83
C VAL A 308 10.61 -13.88 -15.16
N GLY A 309 11.43 -12.91 -15.57
CA GLY A 309 12.29 -13.04 -16.75
C GLY A 309 13.24 -14.24 -16.66
N ASN A 310 13.93 -14.37 -15.52
CA ASN A 310 14.84 -15.49 -15.26
C ASN A 310 14.13 -16.84 -15.25
N LEU A 311 12.91 -16.93 -14.70
CA LEU A 311 12.12 -18.16 -14.70
C LEU A 311 11.69 -18.57 -16.12
N ILE A 312 11.26 -17.61 -16.94
CA ILE A 312 10.86 -17.88 -18.34
C ILE A 312 12.07 -18.38 -19.15
N GLU A 313 13.23 -17.76 -18.99
CA GLU A 313 14.44 -18.14 -19.70
C GLU A 313 14.97 -19.51 -19.26
N GLU A 314 15.04 -19.74 -17.96
CA GLU A 314 15.44 -21.04 -17.40
C GLU A 314 14.48 -22.16 -17.82
N TYR A 315 13.17 -21.88 -17.90
CA TYR A 315 12.18 -22.84 -18.39
C TYR A 315 12.44 -23.24 -19.84
N ARG A 316 12.78 -22.28 -20.72
CA ARG A 316 13.14 -22.59 -22.12
C ARG A 316 14.36 -23.50 -22.19
N ASN A 317 15.41 -23.17 -21.43
CA ASN A 317 16.65 -23.94 -21.39
C ASN A 317 16.43 -25.36 -20.87
N ARG A 318 15.65 -25.54 -19.80
CA ARG A 318 15.34 -26.86 -19.23
C ARG A 318 14.44 -27.68 -20.15
N LYS A 319 13.45 -27.05 -20.79
CA LYS A 319 12.61 -27.71 -21.80
C LYS A 319 13.44 -28.22 -22.98
N GLU A 320 14.37 -27.42 -23.49
CA GLU A 320 15.26 -27.82 -24.58
C GLU A 320 16.15 -29.01 -24.18
N ARG A 321 16.78 -28.96 -22.99
CA ARG A 321 17.57 -30.08 -22.46
C ARG A 321 16.74 -31.36 -22.32
N PHE A 322 15.52 -31.27 -21.79
CA PHE A 322 14.62 -32.42 -21.65
C PHE A 322 14.30 -33.05 -23.02
N LEU A 323 14.00 -32.22 -24.03
CA LEU A 323 13.72 -32.69 -25.39
C LEU A 323 14.95 -33.35 -26.05
N ASN A 324 16.14 -32.79 -25.83
CA ASN A 324 17.39 -33.35 -26.37
C ASN A 324 17.75 -34.70 -25.73
N THR A 325 17.54 -34.87 -24.41
CA THR A 325 17.78 -36.15 -23.72
C THR A 325 16.79 -37.25 -24.15
N GLN A 326 15.55 -36.88 -24.46
CA GLN A 326 14.53 -37.81 -24.97
C GLN A 326 14.87 -38.37 -26.37
N GLN A 327 15.47 -37.55 -27.26
CA GLN A 327 15.90 -38.01 -28.59
C GLN A 327 17.00 -39.08 -28.55
N GLN A 328 17.78 -39.17 -27.47
CA GLN A 328 18.85 -40.16 -27.29
C GLN A 328 18.40 -41.44 -26.57
N SER A 329 17.25 -41.44 -25.90
CA SER A 329 16.79 -42.51 -25.01
C SER A 329 15.51 -43.18 -25.50
N SER A 330 15.55 -43.80 -26.68
CA SER A 330 14.40 -44.33 -27.43
C SER A 330 13.71 -45.60 -26.85
N LYS A 331 13.80 -45.87 -25.53
CA LYS A 331 13.30 -47.13 -24.94
C LYS A 331 12.42 -47.05 -23.68
N THR A 332 12.04 -45.88 -23.16
CA THR A 332 11.13 -45.82 -21.98
C THR A 332 9.98 -44.83 -22.17
N LYS A 333 8.74 -45.28 -21.87
CA LYS A 333 7.50 -44.51 -21.91
C LYS A 333 7.44 -43.48 -20.77
N LEU A 334 8.23 -42.41 -20.84
CA LEU A 334 8.09 -41.23 -19.97
C LEU A 334 7.19 -40.17 -20.64
N PRO A 335 6.61 -39.22 -19.87
CA PRO A 335 5.70 -38.21 -20.39
C PRO A 335 6.28 -37.45 -21.59
N THR A 336 5.45 -37.26 -22.61
CA THR A 336 5.83 -36.78 -23.95
C THR A 336 6.25 -35.31 -24.02
N ASN A 337 6.09 -34.52 -22.95
CA ASN A 337 6.45 -33.11 -22.91
C ASN A 337 6.88 -32.66 -21.51
N TYR A 338 7.86 -31.74 -21.45
CA TYR A 338 8.21 -31.05 -20.19
C TYR A 338 6.99 -30.25 -19.69
N PRO A 339 6.58 -30.39 -18.41
CA PRO A 339 5.35 -29.78 -17.93
C PRO A 339 5.34 -28.25 -18.08
N PRO A 340 4.28 -27.65 -18.64
CA PRO A 340 4.22 -26.21 -18.86
C PRO A 340 4.25 -25.42 -17.54
N LEU A 341 4.98 -24.29 -17.57
CA LEU A 341 5.11 -23.36 -16.46
C LEU A 341 4.56 -21.98 -16.87
N ARG A 342 3.55 -21.48 -16.16
CA ARG A 342 2.99 -20.13 -16.38
C ARG A 342 3.47 -19.17 -15.30
N CYS A 343 4.39 -18.28 -15.65
CA CYS A 343 4.91 -17.26 -14.73
C CYS A 343 4.07 -15.98 -14.78
N LEU A 344 3.67 -15.45 -13.62
CA LEU A 344 2.87 -14.24 -13.47
C LEU A 344 3.50 -13.29 -12.44
N GLN A 345 3.32 -11.99 -12.65
CA GLN A 345 3.79 -10.93 -11.76
C GLN A 345 2.66 -10.43 -10.86
N LEU A 346 2.98 -10.06 -9.62
CA LEU A 346 2.04 -9.41 -8.72
C LEU A 346 2.72 -8.34 -7.84
N HIS A 347 2.54 -7.08 -8.20
CA HIS A 347 2.98 -5.94 -7.38
C HIS A 347 2.00 -4.78 -7.50
N GLY A 348 2.05 -3.85 -6.54
CA GLY A 348 1.04 -2.79 -6.40
C GLY A 348 0.98 -1.79 -7.55
N SER A 349 1.95 -1.83 -8.47
CA SER A 349 2.00 -0.96 -9.66
C SER A 349 1.39 -1.59 -10.92
N LEU A 350 1.04 -2.88 -10.86
CA LEU A 350 0.37 -3.53 -11.99
C LEU A 350 -1.05 -2.98 -12.17
N PRO A 351 -1.52 -2.81 -13.41
CA PRO A 351 -2.91 -2.52 -13.70
C PRO A 351 -3.87 -3.59 -13.15
N GLN A 352 -5.07 -3.19 -12.74
CA GLN A 352 -6.02 -4.08 -12.07
C GLN A 352 -6.33 -5.37 -12.86
N HIS A 353 -6.60 -5.27 -14.17
CA HIS A 353 -6.87 -6.46 -15.00
C HIS A 353 -5.67 -7.41 -15.09
N GLU A 354 -4.42 -6.93 -14.99
CA GLU A 354 -3.24 -7.80 -14.94
C GLU A 354 -3.10 -8.46 -13.57
N GLN A 355 -3.37 -7.73 -12.49
CA GLN A 355 -3.46 -8.33 -11.15
C GLN A 355 -4.52 -9.43 -11.11
N LEU A 356 -5.65 -9.26 -11.79
CA LEU A 356 -6.73 -10.25 -11.83
C LEU A 356 -6.32 -11.56 -12.55
N ARG A 357 -5.30 -11.55 -13.41
CA ARG A 357 -4.83 -12.77 -14.10
C ARG A 357 -4.31 -13.84 -13.15
N ILE A 358 -3.94 -13.48 -11.91
CA ILE A 358 -3.50 -14.44 -10.90
C ILE A 358 -4.62 -15.39 -10.47
N PHE A 359 -5.89 -14.98 -10.63
CA PHE A 359 -7.06 -15.78 -10.26
C PHE A 359 -7.45 -16.78 -11.35
N GLU A 360 -6.96 -16.60 -12.58
CA GLU A 360 -7.16 -17.58 -13.65
C GLU A 360 -6.54 -18.92 -13.25
N ARG A 361 -7.33 -20.00 -13.36
CA ARG A 361 -6.85 -21.36 -13.13
C ARG A 361 -6.09 -21.83 -14.37
N PRO A 362 -4.85 -22.35 -14.23
CA PRO A 362 -4.18 -23.01 -15.34
C PRO A 362 -4.89 -24.33 -15.70
N THR A 363 -4.58 -24.89 -16.87
CA THR A 363 -4.96 -26.28 -17.20
C THR A 363 -4.34 -27.23 -16.18
N ARG A 364 -4.95 -28.40 -15.92
CA ARG A 364 -4.44 -29.38 -14.92
C ARG A 364 -2.99 -29.81 -15.18
N SER A 365 -2.54 -29.77 -16.42
CA SER A 365 -1.16 -30.09 -16.85
C SER A 365 -0.14 -28.94 -16.66
N CYS A 366 -0.59 -27.74 -16.29
CA CYS A 366 0.24 -26.54 -16.21
C CYS A 366 0.36 -26.05 -14.77
N ARG A 367 1.59 -25.77 -14.33
CA ARG A 367 1.83 -25.15 -13.03
C ARG A 367 1.92 -23.64 -13.17
N LYS A 368 1.18 -22.90 -12.33
CA LYS A 368 1.27 -21.45 -12.25
C LYS A 368 2.28 -21.05 -11.16
N VAL A 369 3.15 -20.10 -11.49
CA VAL A 369 4.09 -19.48 -10.56
C VAL A 369 3.79 -17.99 -10.50
N ILE A 370 3.46 -17.50 -9.32
CA ILE A 370 3.20 -16.09 -9.09
C ILE A 370 4.37 -15.52 -8.29
N VAL A 371 5.07 -14.56 -8.86
CA VAL A 371 6.11 -13.80 -8.16
C VAL A 371 5.50 -12.50 -7.67
N ALA A 372 5.47 -12.32 -6.35
CA ALA A 372 4.70 -11.29 -5.69
C ALA A 372 5.53 -10.49 -4.68
N THR A 373 5.10 -9.26 -4.44
CA THR A 373 5.48 -8.47 -3.25
C THR A 373 4.56 -8.80 -2.07
N ASN A 374 4.69 -8.08 -0.95
CA ASN A 374 3.75 -8.16 0.19
C ASN A 374 2.28 -7.83 -0.19
N VAL A 375 2.00 -7.43 -1.43
CA VAL A 375 0.63 -7.35 -1.98
C VAL A 375 -0.12 -8.69 -1.85
N ALA A 376 0.57 -9.84 -1.96
CA ALA A 376 -0.07 -11.15 -1.80
C ALA A 376 -0.18 -11.65 -0.34
N GLU A 377 0.38 -10.91 0.62
CA GLU A 377 0.54 -11.35 2.01
C GLU A 377 -0.76 -11.36 2.79
N ALA A 378 -1.62 -10.36 2.58
CA ALA A 378 -2.93 -10.18 3.24
C ALA A 378 -4.06 -10.04 2.21
N SER A 379 -5.31 -10.19 2.66
CA SER A 379 -6.55 -9.80 1.94
C SER A 379 -6.88 -10.36 0.54
N VAL A 380 -6.11 -11.29 -0.04
CA VAL A 380 -6.41 -11.91 -1.35
C VAL A 380 -6.27 -13.44 -1.30
N THR A 381 -7.31 -14.22 -1.61
CA THR A 381 -7.19 -15.69 -1.74
C THR A 381 -6.88 -16.06 -3.19
N ILE A 382 -5.67 -16.54 -3.46
CA ILE A 382 -5.31 -17.05 -4.79
C ILE A 382 -5.61 -18.56 -4.81
N PRO A 383 -6.55 -19.04 -5.65
CA PRO A 383 -6.88 -20.45 -5.69
C PRO A 383 -5.71 -21.26 -6.27
N GLY A 384 -5.49 -22.45 -5.72
CA GLY A 384 -4.53 -23.43 -6.23
C GLY A 384 -3.13 -23.39 -5.61
N ILE A 385 -2.80 -22.34 -4.83
CA ILE A 385 -1.49 -22.23 -4.16
C ILE A 385 -1.31 -23.37 -3.14
N SER A 386 -0.25 -24.15 -3.34
CA SER A 386 0.17 -25.22 -2.43
C SER A 386 1.61 -25.05 -1.96
N TYR A 387 2.39 -24.22 -2.66
CA TYR A 387 3.79 -24.00 -2.35
C TYR A 387 4.06 -22.51 -2.20
N VAL A 388 4.67 -22.12 -1.08
CA VAL A 388 5.12 -20.75 -0.83
C VAL A 388 6.64 -20.72 -0.76
N ILE A 389 7.26 -19.74 -1.39
CA ILE A 389 8.69 -19.46 -1.26
C ILE A 389 8.84 -18.05 -0.68
N ASP A 390 9.48 -17.92 0.47
CA ASP A 390 9.62 -16.65 1.19
C ASP A 390 11.09 -16.21 1.26
N CYS A 391 11.42 -15.07 0.63
CA CYS A 391 12.76 -14.49 0.70
C CYS A 391 13.13 -13.93 2.08
N GLY A 392 12.15 -13.68 2.96
CA GLY A 392 12.40 -13.16 4.31
C GLY A 392 12.58 -11.64 4.39
N PHE A 393 12.35 -10.91 3.31
CA PHE A 393 12.46 -9.44 3.27
C PHE A 393 11.13 -8.79 2.85
N SER A 394 10.99 -7.50 3.15
CA SER A 394 9.91 -6.63 2.67
C SER A 394 10.43 -5.21 2.47
N ARG A 395 9.77 -4.43 1.60
CA ARG A 395 10.01 -3.00 1.47
C ARG A 395 8.92 -2.23 2.18
N ILE A 396 9.33 -1.35 3.10
CA ILE A 396 8.42 -0.49 3.87
C ILE A 396 8.81 0.98 3.71
N ARG A 397 7.86 1.88 3.90
CA ARG A 397 8.13 3.32 4.01
C ARG A 397 8.76 3.63 5.36
N ALA A 398 9.84 4.38 5.36
CA ALA A 398 10.50 4.87 6.56
C ALA A 398 10.79 6.37 6.43
N TYR A 399 10.43 7.12 7.46
CA TYR A 399 10.68 8.53 7.63
C TYR A 399 11.83 8.73 8.62
N ASN A 400 12.81 9.55 8.24
CA ASN A 400 13.86 9.97 9.13
C ASN A 400 13.56 11.39 9.63
N PRO A 401 13.26 11.57 10.93
CA PRO A 401 12.90 12.88 11.44
C PRO A 401 14.08 13.85 11.56
N VAL A 402 15.32 13.39 11.45
CA VAL A 402 16.49 14.28 11.54
C VAL A 402 16.65 15.09 10.25
N ASN A 403 16.58 14.41 9.10
CA ASN A 403 16.69 15.06 7.79
C ASN A 403 15.33 15.36 7.14
N GLY A 404 14.23 14.88 7.72
CA GLY A 404 12.86 15.12 7.27
C GLY A 404 12.53 14.44 5.93
N LEU A 405 13.27 13.39 5.56
CA LEU A 405 13.13 12.63 4.32
C LEU A 405 12.41 11.30 4.56
N GLU A 406 11.54 10.92 3.62
CA GLU A 406 10.84 9.64 3.59
C GLU A 406 11.31 8.82 2.39
N ALA A 407 11.65 7.54 2.59
CA ALA A 407 12.04 6.64 1.51
C ALA A 407 11.54 5.20 1.75
N LEU A 408 11.52 4.40 0.68
CA LEU A 408 11.31 2.96 0.79
C LEU A 408 12.61 2.26 1.19
N VAL A 409 12.56 1.51 2.29
CA VAL A 409 13.70 0.76 2.84
C VAL A 409 13.38 -0.73 2.79
N THR A 410 14.35 -1.54 2.35
CA THR A 410 14.25 -3.00 2.44
C THR A 410 14.66 -3.43 3.84
N ILE A 411 13.79 -4.13 4.54
CA ILE A 411 14.03 -4.66 5.89
C ILE A 411 13.72 -6.16 5.94
N PRO A 412 14.28 -6.91 6.92
CA PRO A 412 13.82 -8.24 7.23
C PRO A 412 12.32 -8.22 7.57
N THR A 413 11.61 -9.25 7.12
CA THR A 413 10.18 -9.39 7.42
C THR A 413 9.95 -9.77 8.88
N SER A 414 8.74 -9.55 9.40
CA SER A 414 8.41 -10.00 10.76
C SER A 414 8.05 -11.48 10.80
N GLN A 415 8.18 -12.12 11.96
CA GLN A 415 7.71 -13.50 12.16
C GLN A 415 6.22 -13.63 11.88
N ALA A 416 5.41 -12.63 12.28
CA ALA A 416 3.99 -12.57 11.97
C ALA A 416 3.74 -12.55 10.45
N SER A 417 4.44 -11.69 9.71
CA SER A 417 4.38 -11.62 8.25
C SER A 417 4.78 -12.96 7.59
N ALA A 418 5.90 -13.55 8.03
CA ALA A 418 6.37 -14.84 7.54
C ALA A 418 5.37 -15.99 7.80
N ARG A 419 4.62 -15.95 8.91
CA ARG A 419 3.52 -16.89 9.18
C ARG A 419 2.35 -16.67 8.24
N GLN A 420 1.97 -15.42 7.95
CA GLN A 420 0.91 -15.11 6.98
C GLN A 420 1.26 -15.52 5.56
N ARG A 421 2.51 -15.28 5.13
CA ARG A 421 3.02 -15.74 3.84
C ARG A 421 2.93 -17.25 3.72
N ALA A 422 3.42 -17.99 4.72
CA ALA A 422 3.33 -19.44 4.76
C ALA A 422 1.88 -19.95 4.73
N GLY A 423 0.97 -19.29 5.47
CA GLY A 423 -0.46 -19.61 5.50
C GLY A 423 -1.16 -19.54 4.15
N ARG A 424 -0.53 -18.93 3.12
CA ARG A 424 -1.10 -18.89 1.75
C ARG A 424 -1.10 -20.25 1.07
N ALA A 425 -0.24 -21.18 1.49
CA ALA A 425 -0.20 -22.55 0.99
C ALA A 425 -1.35 -23.43 1.54
N GLY A 426 -1.93 -23.08 2.69
CA GLY A 426 -2.91 -23.91 3.42
C GLY A 426 -4.38 -23.53 3.22
N ARG A 427 -4.71 -22.73 2.20
CA ARG A 427 -6.08 -22.21 2.01
C ARG A 427 -7.00 -23.19 1.29
N THR A 428 -6.50 -23.91 0.29
CA THR A 428 -7.32 -24.82 -0.53
C THR A 428 -7.05 -26.29 -0.30
N ARG A 429 -5.84 -26.64 0.17
CA ARG A 429 -5.41 -27.99 0.51
C ARG A 429 -4.16 -27.92 1.39
N THR A 430 -3.61 -29.07 1.78
CA THR A 430 -2.31 -29.15 2.48
C THR A 430 -1.21 -28.46 1.68
N GLY A 431 -0.34 -27.73 2.37
CA GLY A 431 0.65 -26.87 1.71
C GLY A 431 2.05 -26.97 2.30
N GLN A 432 3.03 -26.42 1.60
CA GLN A 432 4.42 -26.35 2.05
C GLN A 432 4.96 -24.92 1.86
N ALA A 433 5.73 -24.44 2.83
CA ALA A 433 6.41 -23.14 2.75
C ALA A 433 7.92 -23.30 2.89
N TYR A 434 8.66 -22.78 1.92
CA TYR A 434 10.12 -22.79 1.82
C TYR A 434 10.67 -21.40 2.16
N ARG A 435 11.29 -21.27 3.32
CA ARG A 435 11.91 -20.03 3.80
C ARG A 435 13.37 -20.01 3.37
N LEU A 436 13.77 -18.98 2.61
CA LEU A 436 15.14 -18.83 2.09
C LEU A 436 16.10 -18.24 3.14
N TYR A 437 15.88 -18.59 4.40
CA TYR A 437 16.65 -18.16 5.57
C TYR A 437 16.63 -19.27 6.61
N THR A 438 17.60 -19.25 7.50
CA THR A 438 17.77 -20.27 8.54
C THR A 438 16.70 -20.14 9.63
N GLU A 439 16.41 -21.25 10.30
CA GLU A 439 15.51 -21.25 11.46
C GLU A 439 16.05 -20.36 12.60
N GLU A 440 17.37 -20.36 12.79
CA GLU A 440 18.01 -19.46 13.74
C GLU A 440 17.74 -17.99 13.41
N ALA A 441 17.85 -17.60 12.14
CA ALA A 441 17.53 -16.25 11.70
C ALA A 441 16.06 -15.90 11.97
N TYR A 442 15.14 -16.85 11.72
CA TYR A 442 13.72 -16.66 12.01
C TYR A 442 13.44 -16.40 13.50
N ASN A 443 14.07 -17.18 14.38
CA ASN A 443 13.82 -17.10 15.82
C ASN A 443 14.56 -15.93 16.49
N LYS A 444 15.80 -15.63 16.08
CA LYS A 444 16.67 -14.65 16.75
C LYS A 444 16.76 -13.29 16.07
N LEU A 445 16.67 -13.22 14.74
CA LEU A 445 16.92 -11.99 13.98
C LEU A 445 15.64 -11.29 13.51
N LEU A 446 14.59 -12.04 13.14
CA LEU A 446 13.34 -11.44 12.68
C LEU A 446 12.53 -10.87 13.85
N PRO A 447 12.02 -9.62 13.75
CA PRO A 447 11.14 -9.07 14.76
C PRO A 447 9.83 -9.86 14.81
N ARG A 448 9.20 -9.96 15.98
CA ARG A 448 7.93 -10.69 16.12
C ARG A 448 6.82 -10.08 15.24
N PHE A 449 6.74 -8.76 15.20
CA PHE A 449 5.71 -8.00 14.50
C PHE A 449 6.33 -6.87 13.68
N THR A 450 5.63 -6.47 12.62
CA THR A 450 6.03 -5.32 11.80
C THR A 450 5.73 -4.05 12.59
N LEU A 451 6.63 -3.07 12.57
CA LEU A 451 6.38 -1.78 13.23
C LEU A 451 5.19 -1.07 12.57
N PRO A 452 4.23 -0.56 13.37
CA PRO A 452 3.07 0.17 12.87
C PRO A 452 3.49 1.44 12.12
N GLU A 453 2.71 1.84 11.13
CA GLU A 453 3.05 3.01 10.30
C GLU A 453 3.15 4.30 11.09
N SER A 454 2.33 4.47 12.13
CA SER A 454 2.35 5.61 13.05
C SER A 454 3.75 5.92 13.62
N LEU A 455 4.61 4.91 13.80
CA LEU A 455 5.97 5.10 14.32
C LEU A 455 7.02 5.41 13.25
N ARG A 456 6.71 5.25 11.96
CA ARG A 456 7.73 5.21 10.89
C ARG A 456 7.42 6.02 9.63
N VAL A 457 6.27 6.69 9.52
CA VAL A 457 5.96 7.55 8.37
C VAL A 457 5.82 9.03 8.78
N ASP A 458 5.79 9.94 7.80
CA ASP A 458 5.47 11.35 8.04
C ASP A 458 4.03 11.49 8.54
N LEU A 459 3.85 12.16 9.68
CA LEU A 459 2.55 12.33 10.33
C LEU A 459 1.85 13.63 9.90
N SER A 460 2.48 14.48 9.08
CA SER A 460 1.95 15.80 8.70
C SER A 460 0.50 15.71 8.17
N GLY A 461 0.21 14.76 7.27
CA GLY A 461 -1.15 14.55 6.75
C GLY A 461 -2.14 14.06 7.80
N ALA A 462 -1.71 13.18 8.71
CA ALA A 462 -2.54 12.67 9.79
C ALA A 462 -2.87 13.75 10.82
N LEU A 463 -1.88 14.54 11.24
CA LEU A 463 -2.06 15.62 12.20
C LEU A 463 -2.98 16.71 11.64
N LEU A 464 -2.85 17.04 10.35
CA LEU A 464 -3.77 17.96 9.69
C LEU A 464 -5.21 17.44 9.74
N ARG A 465 -5.45 16.16 9.42
CA ARG A 465 -6.79 15.54 9.49
C ARG A 465 -7.36 15.53 10.90
N LEU A 466 -6.54 15.19 11.90
CA LEU A 466 -6.93 15.23 13.32
C LEU A 466 -7.35 16.64 13.73
N LYS A 467 -6.59 17.67 13.30
CA LYS A 467 -6.94 19.07 13.55
C LYS A 467 -8.25 19.47 12.88
N THR A 468 -8.50 19.03 11.64
CA THR A 468 -9.78 19.26 10.95
C THR A 468 -10.97 18.62 11.68
N LEU A 469 -10.76 17.48 12.34
CA LEU A 469 -11.74 16.81 13.19
C LEU A 469 -11.92 17.47 14.58
N GLY A 470 -11.24 18.60 14.85
CA GLY A 470 -11.31 19.30 16.13
C GLY A 470 -10.48 18.66 17.24
N ILE A 471 -9.48 17.84 16.89
CA ILE A 471 -8.55 17.27 17.88
C ILE A 471 -7.38 18.23 18.09
N ASP A 472 -7.47 19.04 19.15
CA ASP A 472 -6.44 20.05 19.40
C ASP A 472 -5.18 19.53 20.07
N ARG A 473 -5.34 18.64 21.06
CA ARG A 473 -4.24 18.09 21.84
C ARG A 473 -3.63 16.87 21.15
N LEU A 474 -2.91 17.12 20.05
CA LEU A 474 -2.31 16.08 19.20
C LEU A 474 -1.38 15.13 19.95
N ALA A 475 -0.56 15.66 20.87
CA ALA A 475 0.35 14.85 21.70
C ALA A 475 -0.39 13.92 22.69
N GLN A 476 -1.64 14.24 23.03
CA GLN A 476 -2.48 13.46 23.94
C GLN A 476 -3.53 12.63 23.19
N PHE A 477 -3.43 12.53 21.87
CA PHE A 477 -4.31 11.66 21.09
C PHE A 477 -4.10 10.21 21.54
N ASP A 478 -5.20 9.47 21.64
CA ASP A 478 -5.28 8.12 22.21
C ASP A 478 -4.80 7.10 21.15
N TRP A 479 -3.51 7.13 20.80
CA TRP A 479 -2.89 6.17 19.89
C TRP A 479 -2.83 4.77 20.52
N LEU A 480 -2.90 3.72 19.68
CA LEU A 480 -2.62 2.36 20.15
C LEU A 480 -1.15 2.23 20.56
N ASP A 481 -0.24 2.61 19.66
CA ASP A 481 1.19 2.82 19.95
C ASP A 481 1.50 4.30 19.66
N PRO A 482 1.83 5.12 20.68
CA PRO A 482 2.06 6.55 20.48
C PRO A 482 3.33 6.82 19.65
N PRO A 483 3.26 7.68 18.62
CA PRO A 483 4.43 8.07 17.84
C PRO A 483 5.49 8.79 18.68
N PRO A 484 6.78 8.71 18.29
CA PRO A 484 7.82 9.46 18.96
C PRO A 484 7.52 10.97 18.94
N ALA A 485 7.76 11.65 20.06
CA ALA A 485 7.49 13.09 20.18
C ALA A 485 8.24 13.91 19.12
N SER A 486 9.43 13.48 18.70
CA SER A 486 10.20 14.09 17.61
C SER A 486 9.45 14.05 16.26
N HIS A 487 8.78 12.94 15.93
CA HIS A 487 8.01 12.81 14.70
C HIS A 487 6.79 13.73 14.71
N VAL A 488 6.07 13.78 15.84
CA VAL A 488 4.91 14.66 16.02
C VAL A 488 5.32 16.13 15.95
N GLY A 489 6.40 16.50 16.65
CA GLY A 489 6.94 17.86 16.69
C GLY A 489 7.36 18.35 15.31
N GLN A 490 8.12 17.55 14.56
CA GLN A 490 8.55 17.93 13.22
C GLN A 490 7.40 17.99 12.22
N SER A 491 6.44 17.06 12.31
CA SER A 491 5.23 17.11 11.49
C SER A 491 4.40 18.36 11.78
N ALA A 492 4.32 18.77 13.05
CA ALA A 492 3.67 20.01 13.45
C ALA A 492 4.45 21.25 12.96
N GLU A 493 5.78 21.29 13.09
CA GLU A 493 6.64 22.35 12.55
C GLU A 493 6.45 22.49 11.04
N ARG A 494 6.36 21.38 10.31
CA ARG A 494 6.08 21.39 8.86
C ARG A 494 4.71 21.96 8.54
N LEU A 495 3.67 21.63 9.32
CA LEU A 495 2.35 22.21 9.14
C LEU A 495 2.31 23.70 9.47
N VAL A 496 3.03 24.15 10.49
CA VAL A 496 3.23 25.58 10.78
C VAL A 496 3.94 26.26 9.61
N ALA A 497 5.00 25.65 9.08
CA ALA A 497 5.73 26.17 7.93
C ALA A 497 4.87 26.21 6.65
N LEU A 498 3.92 25.30 6.46
CA LEU A 498 2.97 25.39 5.33
C LEU A 498 1.91 26.48 5.54
N GLY A 499 1.88 27.10 6.72
CA GLY A 499 0.86 28.03 7.16
C GLY A 499 -0.47 27.35 7.47
N ALA A 500 -0.47 26.04 7.72
CA ALA A 500 -1.66 25.26 8.06
C ALA A 500 -2.02 25.42 9.55
N LEU A 501 -1.02 25.47 10.41
CA LEU A 501 -1.17 25.68 11.85
C LEU A 501 -0.55 27.01 12.28
N ASP A 502 -1.16 27.64 13.28
CA ASP A 502 -0.59 28.81 13.93
C ASP A 502 0.54 28.39 14.89
N ALA A 503 1.66 29.10 14.87
CA ALA A 503 2.84 28.74 15.64
C ALA A 503 2.63 28.84 17.16
N SER A 504 1.76 29.75 17.61
CA SER A 504 1.56 30.04 19.02
C SER A 504 0.48 29.17 19.67
N SER A 505 -0.65 29.00 18.97
CA SER A 505 -1.83 28.26 19.45
C SER A 505 -1.86 26.80 18.99
N GLY A 506 -1.16 26.48 17.89
CA GLY A 506 -1.25 25.18 17.24
C GLY A 506 -2.62 24.90 16.61
N HIS A 507 -3.51 25.89 16.51
CA HIS A 507 -4.82 25.77 15.87
C HIS A 507 -4.69 25.93 14.35
N LEU A 508 -5.71 25.45 13.60
CA LEU A 508 -5.77 25.71 12.16
C LEU A 508 -5.84 27.21 11.89
N THR A 509 -4.99 27.70 11.00
CA THR A 509 -5.02 29.12 10.63
C THR A 509 -6.24 29.41 9.75
N ILE A 510 -6.76 30.63 9.87
CA ILE A 510 -7.88 31.13 9.07
C ILE A 510 -7.37 32.28 8.18
N PRO A 511 -7.63 32.28 6.87
CA PRO A 511 -8.33 31.25 6.09
C PRO A 511 -7.42 30.12 5.57
N ARG A 512 -6.08 30.29 5.64
CA ARG A 512 -5.12 29.45 4.90
C ARG A 512 -5.17 27.97 5.31
N GLY A 513 -5.09 27.67 6.60
CA GLY A 513 -5.08 26.31 7.13
C GLY A 513 -6.37 25.55 6.89
N LEU A 514 -7.53 26.22 7.04
CA LEU A 514 -8.83 25.64 6.68
C LEU A 514 -8.91 25.29 5.18
N LYS A 515 -8.52 26.21 4.30
CA LYS A 515 -8.49 25.94 2.84
C LYS A 515 -7.55 24.79 2.51
N LEU A 516 -6.38 24.73 3.15
CA LEU A 516 -5.41 23.66 2.93
C LEU A 516 -5.97 22.31 3.37
N ALA A 517 -6.60 22.25 4.55
CA ALA A 517 -7.28 21.06 5.04
C ALA A 517 -8.43 20.63 4.11
N GLU A 518 -9.22 21.57 3.60
CA GLU A 518 -10.36 21.31 2.71
C GLU A 518 -9.90 20.79 1.34
N VAL A 519 -8.88 21.41 0.74
CA VAL A 519 -8.25 20.93 -0.51
C VAL A 519 -7.63 19.56 -0.28
N SER A 520 -6.86 19.38 0.80
CA SER A 520 -6.25 18.08 1.13
C SER A 520 -7.33 17.00 1.31
N THR A 521 -8.43 17.29 1.99
CA THR A 521 -9.48 16.28 2.22
C THR A 521 -10.23 15.97 0.94
N THR A 522 -10.69 17.00 0.24
CA THR A 522 -11.52 16.83 -0.96
C THR A 522 -10.71 16.17 -2.08
N CYS A 523 -9.42 16.51 -2.23
CA CYS A 523 -8.55 15.93 -3.29
C CYS A 523 -8.03 14.55 -2.92
N GLY A 524 -8.26 14.12 -1.68
CA GLY A 524 -7.56 13.00 -1.07
C GLY A 524 -6.04 13.22 -1.06
N LEU A 525 -5.63 14.45 -0.80
CA LEU A 525 -4.29 14.86 -0.45
C LEU A 525 -3.78 14.02 0.74
N ASP A 526 -2.82 13.12 0.58
CA ASP A 526 -2.14 12.49 1.74
C ASP A 526 -1.01 13.38 2.26
N GLN A 527 -0.29 14.07 1.36
CA GLN A 527 0.79 15.00 1.72
C GLN A 527 0.31 16.46 1.69
N PRO A 528 0.33 17.18 2.83
CA PRO A 528 -0.05 18.60 2.88
C PRO A 528 0.68 19.50 1.89
N SER A 529 1.94 19.18 1.55
CA SER A 529 2.77 19.89 0.57
C SER A 529 2.13 19.97 -0.82
N THR A 530 1.48 18.88 -1.26
CA THR A 530 0.76 18.86 -2.56
C THR A 530 -0.49 19.75 -2.54
N ALA A 531 -1.22 19.77 -1.43
CA ALA A 531 -2.37 20.67 -1.25
C ALA A 531 -1.93 22.13 -1.17
N ALA A 532 -0.79 22.41 -0.53
CA ALA A 532 -0.20 23.74 -0.49
C ALA A 532 0.28 24.21 -1.88
N ALA A 533 0.85 23.32 -2.70
CA ALA A 533 1.21 23.64 -4.08
C ALA A 533 -0.04 23.98 -4.92
N LEU A 534 -1.12 23.22 -4.79
CA LEU A 534 -2.40 23.48 -5.45
C LEU A 534 -3.01 24.83 -5.05
N LEU A 535 -2.95 25.19 -3.76
CA LEU A 535 -3.37 26.51 -3.30
C LEU A 535 -2.46 27.62 -3.81
N GLY A 536 -1.14 27.41 -3.78
CA GLY A 536 -0.18 28.36 -4.33
C GLY A 536 -0.35 28.57 -5.83
N ALA A 537 -0.81 27.56 -6.57
CA ALA A 537 -1.12 27.67 -7.99
C ALA A 537 -2.27 28.64 -8.29
N CYS A 538 -3.18 28.85 -7.33
CA CYS A 538 -4.22 29.88 -7.45
C CYS A 538 -3.62 31.29 -7.40
N ASP A 539 -2.59 31.49 -6.56
CA ASP A 539 -1.91 32.79 -6.41
C ASP A 539 -1.01 33.08 -7.62
N GLU A 540 -0.35 32.05 -8.16
CA GLU A 540 0.56 32.17 -9.31
C GLU A 540 -0.15 32.08 -10.67
N GLY A 541 -1.44 31.71 -10.72
CA GLY A 541 -2.21 31.61 -11.95
C GLY A 541 -1.88 30.39 -12.83
N CYS A 542 -1.59 29.22 -12.25
CA CYS A 542 -1.20 27.99 -12.97
C CYS A 542 -1.85 26.71 -12.42
N SER A 543 -3.10 26.84 -11.98
CA SER A 543 -3.85 25.76 -11.32
C SER A 543 -4.02 24.50 -12.18
N GLN A 544 -4.17 24.62 -13.50
CA GLN A 544 -4.36 23.47 -14.39
C GLN A 544 -3.08 22.63 -14.51
N GLU A 545 -1.94 23.29 -14.65
CA GLU A 545 -0.62 22.68 -14.76
C GLU A 545 -0.23 21.98 -13.45
N ILE A 546 -0.43 22.64 -12.31
CA ILE A 546 -0.14 22.05 -10.99
C ILE A 546 -1.09 20.89 -10.68
N ALA A 547 -2.37 20.97 -11.07
CA ALA A 547 -3.28 19.84 -10.94
C ALA A 547 -2.86 18.64 -11.79
N ALA A 548 -2.33 18.87 -13.00
CA ALA A 548 -1.73 17.82 -13.81
C ALA A 548 -0.49 17.23 -13.13
N ILE A 549 0.45 18.04 -12.64
CA ILE A 549 1.64 17.58 -11.93
C ILE A 549 1.28 16.77 -10.68
N VAL A 550 0.38 17.27 -9.84
CA VAL A 550 -0.09 16.57 -8.63
C VAL A 550 -0.80 15.25 -8.97
N SER A 551 -1.48 15.18 -10.12
CA SER A 551 -2.06 13.93 -10.63
C SER A 551 -0.98 12.95 -11.10
N LEU A 552 0.07 13.44 -11.78
CA LEU A 552 1.21 12.65 -12.23
C LEU A 552 2.03 12.10 -11.07
N MET A 553 2.21 12.87 -9.98
CA MET A 553 2.89 12.42 -8.76
C MET A 553 2.20 11.22 -8.08
N GLN A 554 0.90 11.01 -8.33
CA GLN A 554 0.16 9.84 -7.83
C GLN A 554 0.33 8.60 -8.73
N ILE A 555 0.89 8.75 -9.93
CA ILE A 555 1.19 7.67 -10.87
C ILE A 555 2.63 7.21 -10.65
N GLN A 556 2.85 5.91 -10.49
CA GLN A 556 4.18 5.41 -10.12
C GLN A 556 5.26 5.64 -11.18
N ARG A 557 4.94 5.46 -12.47
CA ARG A 557 5.84 5.74 -13.59
C ARG A 557 5.04 6.11 -14.84
N ILE A 558 5.33 7.27 -15.40
CA ILE A 558 4.74 7.73 -16.67
C ILE A 558 5.57 7.29 -17.88
N PHE A 559 6.89 7.14 -17.70
CA PHE A 559 7.81 6.67 -18.73
C PHE A 559 8.00 5.16 -18.59
N THR A 560 7.85 4.43 -19.69
CA THR A 560 8.17 3.01 -19.76
C THR A 560 9.68 2.81 -19.71
N VAL A 561 10.12 1.80 -18.95
CA VAL A 561 11.52 1.40 -18.89
C VAL A 561 11.60 -0.03 -19.40
N SER A 562 12.54 -0.26 -20.30
CA SER A 562 12.89 -1.56 -20.83
C SER A 562 14.11 -2.12 -20.09
N ASP A 563 14.12 -3.43 -19.85
CA ASP A 563 15.21 -4.08 -19.11
C ASP A 563 16.54 -4.13 -19.88
N TYR A 564 16.51 -3.90 -21.21
CA TYR A 564 17.67 -4.05 -22.09
C TYR A 564 18.05 -2.78 -22.87
N LYS A 565 17.20 -1.74 -22.91
CA LYS A 565 17.42 -0.56 -23.77
C LYS A 565 17.40 0.77 -23.02
N HIS A 566 18.15 0.85 -21.91
CA HIS A 566 18.26 2.06 -21.10
C HIS A 566 18.65 3.32 -21.90
N THR A 567 19.51 3.20 -22.92
CA THR A 567 19.87 4.34 -23.78
C THR A 567 18.69 4.83 -24.61
N SER A 568 17.91 3.92 -25.23
CA SER A 568 16.72 4.34 -25.99
C SER A 568 15.62 4.91 -25.10
N ASP A 569 15.49 4.42 -23.86
CA ASP A 569 14.52 4.95 -22.90
C ASP A 569 14.87 6.38 -22.50
N ARG A 570 16.17 6.67 -22.32
CA ARG A 570 16.65 8.04 -22.07
C ARG A 570 16.38 8.95 -23.25
N ILE A 571 16.64 8.51 -24.48
CA ILE A 571 16.37 9.30 -25.69
C ILE A 571 14.88 9.61 -25.83
N ARG A 572 14.01 8.61 -25.63
CA ARG A 572 12.55 8.79 -25.66
C ARG A 572 12.05 9.77 -24.61
N ARG A 573 12.62 9.73 -23.39
CA ARG A 573 12.31 10.72 -22.34
C ARG A 573 12.79 12.12 -22.72
N GLN A 574 13.96 12.25 -23.36
CA GLN A 574 14.48 13.54 -23.82
C GLN A 574 13.57 14.21 -24.85
N THR A 575 12.75 13.47 -25.60
CA THR A 575 11.74 14.04 -26.50
C THR A 575 10.76 14.99 -25.79
N PHE A 576 10.49 14.75 -24.50
CA PHE A 576 9.65 15.61 -23.67
C PHE A 576 10.46 16.47 -22.70
N GLY A 577 11.79 16.36 -22.76
CA GLY A 577 12.73 16.88 -21.78
C GLY A 577 12.66 18.39 -21.63
N CYS A 578 12.62 18.84 -20.38
CA CYS A 578 12.66 20.24 -20.01
C CYS A 578 13.89 20.49 -19.13
N GLN A 579 14.72 21.50 -19.47
CA GLN A 579 15.93 21.81 -18.69
C GLN A 579 15.60 22.32 -17.28
N GLN A 580 14.38 22.83 -17.09
CA GLN A 580 13.84 23.27 -15.81
C GLN A 580 13.42 22.10 -14.90
N GLY A 581 13.48 20.84 -15.38
CA GLY A 581 13.41 19.66 -14.53
C GLY A 581 12.38 18.60 -14.93
N ASP A 582 12.26 17.57 -14.10
CA ASP A 582 11.40 16.42 -14.28
C ASP A 582 9.92 16.78 -14.25
N HIS A 583 9.43 17.61 -13.30
CA HIS A 583 8.00 17.91 -13.22
C HIS A 583 7.46 18.54 -14.51
N LEU A 584 8.24 19.43 -15.13
CA LEU A 584 7.88 20.05 -16.41
C LEU A 584 8.06 19.08 -17.59
N THR A 585 9.06 18.19 -17.52
CA THR A 585 9.21 17.09 -18.50
C THR A 585 8.00 16.16 -18.48
N GLU A 586 7.50 15.83 -17.28
CA GLU A 586 6.31 15.00 -17.09
C GLU A 586 5.03 15.72 -17.52
N LEU A 587 4.93 17.03 -17.25
CA LEU A 587 3.83 17.87 -17.73
C LEU A 587 3.80 17.94 -19.27
N ASN A 588 4.95 18.09 -19.93
CA ASN A 588 5.05 18.09 -21.39
C ASN A 588 4.56 16.76 -21.98
N ALA A 589 4.98 15.64 -21.39
CA ALA A 589 4.52 14.31 -21.79
C ALA A 589 3.00 14.15 -21.62
N PHE A 590 2.44 14.69 -20.52
CA PHE A 590 1.01 14.68 -20.26
C PHE A 590 0.22 15.51 -21.28
N VAL A 591 0.65 16.74 -21.57
CA VAL A 591 0.01 17.61 -22.56
C VAL A 591 0.09 17.00 -23.97
N ALA A 592 1.24 16.43 -24.34
CA ALA A 592 1.41 15.72 -25.61
C ALA A 592 0.43 14.54 -25.71
N TYR A 593 0.32 13.72 -24.66
CA TYR A 593 -0.63 12.62 -24.62
C TYR A 593 -2.08 13.09 -24.72
N GLU A 594 -2.46 14.15 -23.99
CA GLU A 594 -3.82 14.69 -24.03
C GLU A 594 -4.18 15.19 -25.44
N ASN A 595 -3.27 15.89 -26.10
CA ASN A 595 -3.48 16.35 -27.47
C ASN A 595 -3.62 15.19 -28.45
N GLN A 596 -2.76 14.17 -28.36
CA GLN A 596 -2.84 12.99 -29.23
C GLN A 596 -4.09 12.15 -28.96
N SER A 597 -4.56 12.08 -27.71
CA SER A 597 -5.76 11.34 -27.33
C SER A 597 -7.05 11.90 -27.95
N LYS A 598 -7.04 13.18 -28.34
CA LYS A 598 -8.15 13.84 -29.03
C LYS A 598 -8.14 13.61 -30.54
N LEU A 599 -6.98 13.30 -31.12
CA LEU A 599 -6.76 13.18 -32.56
C LEU A 599 -6.76 11.73 -33.05
N LEU A 600 -6.20 10.81 -32.27
CA LEU A 600 -5.95 9.43 -32.67
C LEU A 600 -7.06 8.48 -32.18
N SER A 601 -7.28 7.39 -32.91
CA SER A 601 -8.07 6.26 -32.41
C SER A 601 -7.37 5.57 -31.23
N LYS A 602 -8.11 4.80 -30.43
CA LYS A 602 -7.57 4.11 -29.25
C LYS A 602 -6.44 3.13 -29.57
N SER A 603 -6.46 2.50 -30.75
CA SER A 603 -5.38 1.63 -31.22
C SER A 603 -4.14 2.41 -31.61
N GLU A 604 -4.31 3.51 -32.36
CA GLU A 604 -3.20 4.36 -32.80
C GLU A 604 -2.53 5.06 -31.61
N LEU A 605 -3.31 5.56 -30.65
CA LEU A 605 -2.80 6.17 -29.43
C LEU A 605 -1.91 5.21 -28.63
N ARG A 606 -2.31 3.93 -28.53
CA ARG A 606 -1.51 2.89 -27.85
C ARG A 606 -0.21 2.59 -28.58
N THR A 607 -0.23 2.60 -29.91
CA THR A 607 0.96 2.43 -30.73
C THR A 607 1.90 3.62 -30.55
N TRP A 608 1.39 4.84 -30.66
CA TRP A 608 2.15 6.07 -30.43
C TRP A 608 2.79 6.08 -29.04
N CYS A 609 2.02 5.82 -27.98
CA CYS A 609 2.55 5.75 -26.61
C CYS A 609 3.69 4.74 -26.48
N ARG A 610 3.60 3.57 -27.16
CA ARG A 610 4.65 2.55 -27.13
C ARG A 610 5.93 3.05 -27.82
N GLU A 611 5.79 3.72 -28.96
CA GLU A 611 6.90 4.29 -29.72
C GLU A 611 7.63 5.37 -28.92
N VAL A 612 6.89 6.32 -28.36
CA VAL A 612 7.47 7.42 -27.55
C VAL A 612 7.79 7.03 -26.10
N GLY A 613 7.48 5.80 -25.70
CA GLY A 613 7.82 5.27 -24.38
C GLY A 613 6.98 5.77 -23.21
N LEU A 614 5.71 6.07 -23.45
CA LEU A 614 4.74 6.51 -22.45
C LEU A 614 3.83 5.38 -21.97
N ASN A 615 3.46 5.45 -20.68
CA ASN A 615 2.49 4.57 -20.06
C ASN A 615 1.07 5.10 -20.26
N GLU A 616 0.41 4.67 -21.35
CA GLU A 616 -0.96 5.09 -21.72
C GLU A 616 -1.96 4.97 -20.56
N ARG A 617 -1.96 3.84 -19.85
CA ARG A 617 -2.88 3.60 -18.73
C ARG A 617 -2.61 4.56 -17.57
N GLY A 618 -1.34 4.82 -17.27
CA GLY A 618 -0.93 5.77 -16.23
C GLY A 618 -1.38 7.19 -16.56
N LEU A 619 -1.19 7.62 -17.81
CA LEU A 619 -1.59 8.96 -18.27
C LEU A 619 -3.10 9.11 -18.38
N ALA A 620 -3.82 8.11 -18.88
CA ALA A 620 -5.29 8.09 -18.86
C ALA A 620 -5.83 8.24 -17.44
N HIS A 621 -5.21 7.56 -16.45
CA HIS A 621 -5.59 7.73 -15.05
C HIS A 621 -5.24 9.13 -14.51
N ALA A 622 -4.08 9.68 -14.88
CA ALA A 622 -3.71 11.05 -14.51
C ALA A 622 -4.71 12.10 -15.03
N VAL A 623 -5.22 11.94 -16.27
CA VAL A 623 -6.27 12.80 -16.84
C VAL A 623 -7.52 12.77 -15.97
N ILE A 624 -7.98 11.58 -15.58
CA ILE A 624 -9.15 11.41 -14.70
C ILE A 624 -8.92 12.09 -13.34
N LEU A 625 -7.72 11.96 -12.75
CA LEU A 625 -7.39 12.61 -11.48
C LEU A 625 -7.38 14.14 -11.61
N ARG A 626 -6.79 14.67 -12.69
CA ARG A 626 -6.70 16.11 -12.99
C ARG A 626 -8.09 16.72 -13.19
N ASP A 627 -8.97 16.05 -13.93
CA ASP A 627 -10.37 16.49 -14.15
C ASP A 627 -11.20 16.48 -12.86
N ARG A 628 -10.93 15.52 -11.96
CA ARG A 628 -11.57 15.47 -10.63
C ARG A 628 -11.10 16.61 -9.74
N ILE A 629 -9.79 16.88 -9.70
CA ILE A 629 -9.25 18.06 -9.01
C ILE A 629 -9.92 19.33 -9.57
N GLY A 630 -10.04 19.44 -10.90
CA GLY A 630 -10.76 20.54 -11.55
C GLY A 630 -12.21 20.66 -11.08
N SER A 631 -12.99 19.58 -11.14
CA SER A 631 -14.40 19.56 -10.70
C SER A 631 -14.57 20.05 -9.27
N MET A 632 -13.62 19.71 -8.40
CA MET A 632 -13.63 20.14 -7.02
C MET A 632 -13.15 21.58 -6.83
N PHE A 633 -12.19 22.07 -7.62
CA PHE A 633 -11.81 23.48 -7.62
C PHE A 633 -13.03 24.36 -7.94
N HIS A 634 -13.86 23.95 -8.92
CA HIS A 634 -15.13 24.61 -9.21
C HIS A 634 -16.09 24.57 -8.01
N ARG A 635 -16.22 23.42 -7.33
CA ARG A 635 -17.04 23.26 -6.11
C ARG A 635 -16.57 24.19 -4.98
N LEU A 636 -15.26 24.34 -4.82
CA LEU A 636 -14.61 25.20 -3.83
C LEU A 636 -14.51 26.66 -4.26
N LYS A 637 -14.99 27.01 -5.47
CA LYS A 637 -14.88 28.35 -6.07
C LYS A 637 -13.44 28.87 -6.13
N LEU A 638 -12.49 27.97 -6.42
CA LEU A 638 -11.08 28.31 -6.62
C LEU A 638 -10.80 28.60 -8.11
N PRO A 639 -9.85 29.50 -8.44
CA PRO A 639 -9.46 29.78 -9.82
C PRO A 639 -8.99 28.52 -10.54
N TRP A 640 -9.49 28.28 -11.75
CA TRP A 640 -9.11 27.17 -12.63
C TRP A 640 -8.53 27.67 -13.96
N VAL A 641 -7.36 28.28 -13.87
CA VAL A 641 -6.65 28.99 -14.95
C VAL A 641 -5.35 28.29 -15.36
N LYS A 642 -4.91 28.57 -16.60
CA LYS A 642 -3.60 28.21 -17.15
C LYS A 642 -2.60 29.35 -16.97
N ALA A 643 -1.32 29.03 -16.96
CA ALA A 643 -0.26 30.02 -16.91
C ALA A 643 -0.23 30.90 -18.18
N GLU A 644 -0.05 32.20 -18.00
CA GLU A 644 0.09 33.18 -19.10
C GLU A 644 1.53 33.75 -19.18
N PRO A 645 2.15 33.81 -20.39
CA PRO A 645 1.70 33.17 -21.63
C PRO A 645 1.78 31.64 -21.53
N GLU A 646 1.01 30.94 -22.38
CA GLU A 646 0.97 29.47 -22.37
C GLU A 646 2.38 28.88 -22.55
N GLY A 647 2.75 27.93 -21.70
CA GLY A 647 4.08 27.33 -21.67
C GLY A 647 5.11 28.06 -20.79
N ASN A 648 4.74 29.15 -20.11
CA ASN A 648 5.62 29.81 -19.13
C ASN A 648 5.87 28.91 -17.90
N PRO A 649 7.12 28.48 -17.62
CA PRO A 649 7.42 27.58 -16.52
C PRO A 649 7.44 28.28 -15.15
N ASN A 650 7.63 29.59 -15.10
CA ASN A 650 7.88 30.31 -13.84
C ASN A 650 6.72 30.23 -12.84
N PRO A 651 5.44 30.48 -13.23
CA PRO A 651 4.30 30.30 -12.33
C PRO A 651 4.23 28.90 -11.72
N VAL A 652 4.47 27.87 -12.55
CA VAL A 652 4.43 26.46 -12.16
C VAL A 652 5.54 26.16 -11.14
N LEU A 653 6.77 26.59 -11.42
CA LEU A 653 7.91 26.38 -10.50
C LEU A 653 7.72 27.10 -9.17
N ARG A 654 7.19 28.33 -9.19
CA ARG A 654 6.90 29.10 -7.97
C ARG A 654 5.77 28.45 -7.14
N ALA A 655 4.72 27.94 -7.79
CA ALA A 655 3.67 27.18 -7.11
C ALA A 655 4.20 25.89 -6.48
N LEU A 656 5.13 25.17 -7.15
CA LEU A 656 5.82 24.03 -6.55
C LEU A 656 6.65 24.45 -5.32
N VAL A 657 7.38 25.56 -5.38
CA VAL A 657 8.12 26.10 -4.23
C VAL A 657 7.18 26.37 -3.05
N ARG A 658 6.00 26.98 -3.27
CA ARG A 658 5.02 27.24 -2.20
C ARG A 658 4.58 25.98 -1.43
N GLY A 659 4.59 24.81 -2.07
CA GLY A 659 4.25 23.54 -1.44
C GLY A 659 5.45 22.75 -0.89
N PHE A 660 6.57 22.76 -1.62
CA PHE A 660 7.71 21.87 -1.38
C PHE A 660 9.01 22.61 -1.02
N PHE A 661 8.93 23.87 -0.57
CA PHE A 661 10.09 24.67 -0.17
C PHE A 661 11.02 23.94 0.84
N HIS A 662 10.48 23.05 1.69
CA HIS A 662 11.27 22.28 2.66
C HIS A 662 12.05 21.11 2.03
N GLN A 663 11.79 20.77 0.77
CA GLN A 663 12.52 19.79 -0.04
C GLN A 663 13.37 20.50 -1.10
N ALA A 664 14.15 21.49 -0.68
CA ALA A 664 15.10 22.19 -1.51
C ALA A 664 16.53 21.67 -1.28
N ALA A 665 17.33 21.66 -2.35
CA ALA A 665 18.73 21.27 -2.31
C ALA A 665 19.60 22.26 -3.11
N ARG A 666 20.83 22.46 -2.65
CA ARG A 666 21.87 23.28 -3.27
C ARG A 666 22.99 22.41 -3.82
N LEU A 667 23.58 22.81 -4.94
CA LEU A 667 24.73 22.13 -5.51
C LEU A 667 25.94 22.31 -4.58
N ALA A 668 26.62 21.22 -4.25
CA ALA A 668 27.85 21.28 -3.47
C ALA A 668 28.94 22.03 -4.26
N SER A 669 29.89 22.65 -3.55
CA SER A 669 31.00 23.38 -4.18
C SER A 669 31.85 22.50 -5.11
N SER A 670 31.89 21.19 -4.87
CA SER A 670 32.54 20.21 -5.74
C SER A 670 31.84 20.02 -7.09
N GLY A 671 30.57 20.41 -7.21
CA GLY A 671 29.72 20.17 -8.38
C GLY A 671 29.28 18.72 -8.58
N SER A 672 29.64 17.79 -7.67
CA SER A 672 29.43 16.34 -7.85
C SER A 672 28.15 15.79 -7.23
N HIS A 673 27.52 16.53 -6.30
CA HIS A 673 26.32 16.11 -5.58
C HIS A 673 25.57 17.34 -5.08
N TYR A 674 24.35 17.12 -4.57
CA TYR A 674 23.54 18.13 -3.92
C TYR A 674 23.56 17.95 -2.40
N LEU A 675 23.32 19.04 -1.69
CA LEU A 675 23.12 19.08 -0.24
C LEU A 675 21.73 19.65 0.02
N THR A 676 20.98 19.08 0.98
CA THR A 676 19.73 19.74 1.42
C THR A 676 20.04 21.15 1.91
N VAL A 677 19.17 22.11 1.60
CA VAL A 677 19.39 23.50 2.04
C VAL A 677 19.41 23.59 3.57
N ARG A 678 18.56 22.82 4.25
CA ARG A 678 18.59 22.65 5.71
C ARG A 678 19.27 21.33 6.06
N GLY A 679 20.29 21.39 6.92
CA GLY A 679 20.97 20.21 7.47
C GLY A 679 22.06 19.58 6.60
N ASP A 680 22.35 20.14 5.42
CA ASP A 680 23.46 19.73 4.55
C ASP A 680 23.56 18.21 4.28
N HIS A 681 22.42 17.52 4.17
CA HIS A 681 22.38 16.09 3.90
C HIS A 681 22.73 15.82 2.43
N GLN A 682 23.64 14.88 2.19
CA GLN A 682 24.12 14.57 0.85
C GLN A 682 23.06 13.82 0.01
N LEU A 683 22.82 14.35 -1.20
CA LEU A 683 21.86 13.84 -2.17
C LEU A 683 22.52 13.63 -3.54
N ARG A 684 22.18 12.53 -4.21
CA ARG A 684 22.56 12.25 -5.61
C ARG A 684 21.34 12.35 -6.52
N LEU A 685 21.53 12.80 -7.75
CA LEU A 685 20.46 12.74 -8.75
C LEU A 685 20.22 11.28 -9.16
N HIS A 686 18.96 10.86 -9.16
CA HIS A 686 18.61 9.55 -9.68
C HIS A 686 18.93 9.48 -11.19
N PRO A 687 19.45 8.36 -11.74
CA PRO A 687 19.87 8.26 -13.15
C PRO A 687 18.77 8.57 -14.19
N ASN A 688 17.50 8.42 -13.78
CA ASN A 688 16.35 8.74 -14.63
C ASN A 688 16.01 10.23 -14.68
N CYS A 689 16.59 11.09 -13.84
CA CYS A 689 16.31 12.53 -13.87
C CYS A 689 16.81 13.13 -15.19
N ILE A 690 16.05 14.05 -15.77
CA ILE A 690 16.45 14.70 -17.03
C ILE A 690 17.81 15.42 -16.89
N LEU A 691 18.04 16.03 -15.72
CA LEU A 691 19.27 16.74 -15.35
C LEU A 691 20.49 15.82 -15.23
N TYR A 692 20.30 14.53 -14.92
CA TYR A 692 21.42 13.57 -14.80
C TYR A 692 22.15 13.39 -16.14
N SER A 693 21.40 13.44 -17.24
CA SER A 693 21.92 13.31 -18.60
C SER A 693 22.31 14.64 -19.24
N SER A 694 22.22 15.75 -18.50
CA SER A 694 22.48 17.06 -19.07
C SER A 694 23.96 17.24 -19.40
N THR A 695 24.23 17.77 -20.59
CA THR A 695 25.58 18.21 -21.00
C THR A 695 25.95 19.56 -20.39
N THR A 696 24.97 20.27 -19.79
CA THR A 696 25.18 21.54 -19.10
C THR A 696 25.53 21.33 -17.63
N ARG A 697 26.19 22.34 -17.04
CA ARG A 697 26.46 22.38 -15.62
C ARG A 697 25.16 22.25 -14.83
N TRP A 698 25.18 21.43 -13.78
CA TRP A 698 24.04 21.23 -12.91
C TRP A 698 23.57 22.57 -12.28
N PRO A 699 22.24 22.80 -12.19
CA PRO A 699 21.68 23.99 -11.56
C PRO A 699 22.13 24.16 -10.11
N ALA A 700 22.29 25.42 -9.69
CA ALA A 700 22.77 25.73 -8.35
C ALA A 700 21.76 25.33 -7.26
N TYR A 701 20.46 25.50 -7.53
CA TYR A 701 19.38 25.17 -6.61
C TYR A 701 18.29 24.37 -7.31
N ILE A 702 17.79 23.37 -6.61
CA ILE A 702 16.72 22.50 -7.07
C ILE A 702 15.72 22.23 -5.95
N LEU A 703 14.52 21.87 -6.35
CA LEU A 703 13.49 21.27 -5.53
C LEU A 703 13.35 19.80 -5.93
N PHE A 704 13.04 18.92 -4.98
CA PHE A 704 12.81 17.50 -5.24
C PHE A 704 11.56 17.01 -4.53
N THR A 705 10.91 15.98 -5.05
CA THR A 705 9.68 15.42 -4.45
C THR A 705 9.79 13.95 -4.06
N ASN A 706 10.69 13.20 -4.72
CA ASN A 706 10.87 11.77 -4.47
C ASN A 706 12.29 11.48 -3.95
N VAL A 707 12.36 10.58 -2.97
CA VAL A 707 13.62 10.12 -2.37
C VAL A 707 13.70 8.59 -2.44
N PHE A 708 14.86 8.09 -2.83
CA PHE A 708 15.17 6.67 -2.95
C PHE A 708 16.46 6.37 -2.21
N LEU A 709 16.50 5.25 -1.49
CA LEU A 709 17.76 4.70 -1.01
C LEU A 709 18.27 3.68 -2.01
N THR A 710 19.50 3.89 -2.46
CA THR A 710 20.18 2.98 -3.40
C THR A 710 21.37 2.38 -2.68
N PRO A 711 21.60 1.05 -2.75
CA PRO A 711 22.84 0.46 -2.25
C PRO A 711 24.03 1.14 -2.92
N ASN A 712 25.07 1.48 -2.16
CA ASN A 712 26.29 2.05 -2.72
C ASN A 712 27.00 0.99 -3.58
N LEU A 713 26.85 1.07 -4.90
CA LEU A 713 27.58 0.23 -5.87
C LEU A 713 29.05 0.63 -6.00
N ASP A 714 29.44 1.81 -5.47
CA ASP A 714 30.79 2.37 -5.57
C ASP A 714 31.82 1.67 -4.66
N TYR A 715 31.43 0.63 -3.89
CA TYR A 715 32.39 -0.09 -3.05
C TYR A 715 33.41 -0.94 -3.84
N ASN A 716 33.19 -1.14 -5.14
CA ASN A 716 34.07 -1.96 -5.99
C ASN A 716 34.90 -1.17 -7.02
N ASN A 717 34.63 0.12 -7.23
CA ASN A 717 35.36 0.96 -8.18
C ASN A 717 35.63 2.34 -7.56
N ASP A 718 36.63 2.44 -6.67
CA ASP A 718 37.65 3.48 -6.80
C ASP A 718 38.71 3.38 -5.71
N THR A 719 39.94 3.63 -6.16
CA THR A 719 41.18 3.74 -5.42
C THR A 719 41.12 4.71 -4.24
N LYS A 720 41.66 4.28 -3.10
CA LYS A 720 42.30 5.08 -2.03
C LYS A 720 41.68 6.49 -1.81
N SER A 721 40.53 6.56 -1.16
CA SER A 721 40.10 7.78 -0.45
C SER A 721 39.98 7.47 1.04
N ASN A 722 40.94 7.97 1.81
CA ASN A 722 40.99 7.92 3.28
C ASN A 722 39.98 8.90 3.88
N ASN A 723 38.67 8.63 3.78
CA ASN A 723 37.66 9.33 4.58
C ASN A 723 36.97 8.35 5.53
N ASN A 724 37.05 8.66 6.83
CA ASN A 724 36.65 7.83 7.96
C ASN A 724 35.12 7.63 8.13
N ASN A 725 34.28 7.92 7.13
CA ASN A 725 32.84 7.63 7.19
C ASN A 725 32.55 6.25 6.59
N LYS A 726 33.00 5.20 7.29
CA LYS A 726 32.89 3.79 6.88
C LYS A 726 31.47 3.18 6.99
N ASN A 727 30.43 3.96 7.30
CA ASN A 727 29.11 3.43 7.69
C ASN A 727 27.95 3.69 6.71
N ASP A 728 28.11 4.50 5.66
CA ASP A 728 27.00 4.73 4.72
C ASP A 728 26.97 3.64 3.64
N LEU A 729 26.25 2.55 3.94
CA LEU A 729 26.01 1.43 3.03
C LEU A 729 25.06 1.78 1.85
N SER A 730 24.40 2.95 1.90
CA SER A 730 23.46 3.40 0.87
C SER A 730 23.57 4.89 0.57
N SER A 731 23.42 5.26 -0.70
CA SER A 731 23.31 6.66 -1.15
C SER A 731 21.85 7.09 -1.21
N THR A 732 21.57 8.30 -0.73
CA THR A 732 20.26 8.94 -0.89
C THR A 732 20.16 9.57 -2.28
N CYS A 733 19.29 9.02 -3.12
CA CYS A 733 19.02 9.51 -4.47
C CYS A 733 17.70 10.27 -4.50
N ILE A 734 17.62 11.33 -5.30
CA ILE A 734 16.40 12.14 -5.48
C ILE A 734 15.91 12.13 -6.92
N SER A 735 14.60 12.23 -7.11
CA SER A 735 13.97 12.45 -8.41
C SER A 735 12.74 13.36 -8.31
N GLY A 736 12.11 13.67 -9.45
CA GLY A 736 11.05 14.68 -9.47
C GLY A 736 11.69 16.03 -9.17
N VAL A 737 12.73 16.35 -9.92
CA VAL A 737 13.56 17.53 -9.66
C VAL A 737 13.05 18.72 -10.46
N SER A 738 13.01 19.91 -9.86
CA SER A 738 12.71 21.17 -10.55
C SER A 738 13.77 22.21 -10.23
N VAL A 739 14.22 22.95 -11.23
CA VAL A 739 15.16 24.07 -11.05
C VAL A 739 14.43 25.23 -10.39
N ILE A 740 15.05 25.82 -9.37
CA ILE A 740 14.49 26.96 -8.65
C ILE A 740 15.53 28.07 -8.53
N GLN A 741 15.05 29.31 -8.42
CA GLN A 741 15.90 30.44 -8.05
C GLN A 741 15.99 30.52 -6.50
N PRO A 742 17.17 30.80 -5.93
CA PRO A 742 17.33 30.88 -4.48
C PRO A 742 16.44 31.98 -3.87
N ASP A 743 16.25 33.11 -4.57
CA ASP A 743 15.44 34.23 -4.11
C ASP A 743 13.98 33.83 -3.87
N TRP A 744 13.45 32.86 -4.62
CA TRP A 744 12.09 32.36 -4.41
C TRP A 744 11.90 31.67 -3.07
N LEU A 745 12.96 31.06 -2.50
CA LEU A 745 12.88 30.46 -1.16
C LEU A 745 12.69 31.55 -0.09
N LEU A 746 13.38 32.68 -0.25
CA LEU A 746 13.27 33.84 0.63
C LEU A 746 11.94 34.57 0.44
N GLU A 747 11.48 34.71 -0.80
CA GLU A 747 10.23 35.41 -1.14
C GLU A 747 8.98 34.61 -0.73
N LEU A 748 8.95 33.32 -1.06
CA LEU A 748 7.75 32.48 -0.93
C LEU A 748 7.66 31.73 0.39
N ALA A 749 8.79 31.60 1.11
CA ALA A 749 8.84 30.99 2.43
C ALA A 749 9.78 31.77 3.39
N PRO A 750 9.58 33.09 3.59
CA PRO A 750 10.44 33.94 4.43
C PRO A 750 10.46 33.53 5.90
N HIS A 751 9.41 32.85 6.36
CA HIS A 751 9.32 32.29 7.71
C HIS A 751 10.15 31.02 7.89
N TYR A 752 10.55 30.37 6.80
CA TYR A 752 11.32 29.12 6.81
C TYR A 752 12.77 29.33 6.37
N TYR A 753 13.02 30.26 5.45
CA TYR A 753 14.35 30.64 4.97
C TYR A 753 14.63 32.11 5.28
N GLN A 754 15.80 32.37 5.85
CA GLN A 754 16.30 33.72 6.09
C GLN A 754 17.73 33.84 5.54
N PHE A 755 18.12 35.05 5.16
CA PHE A 755 19.44 35.35 4.65
C PHE A 755 20.26 36.07 5.73
N GLY A 756 21.45 35.57 6.05
CA GLY A 756 22.34 36.16 7.06
C GLY A 756 23.25 35.14 7.74
N THR A 757 24.12 35.65 8.60
CA THR A 757 24.89 34.87 9.57
C THR A 757 24.05 34.55 10.81
N ASP A 758 24.39 33.49 11.55
CA ASP A 758 23.69 33.13 12.81
C ASP A 758 23.61 34.33 13.79
N ARG A 759 24.65 35.17 13.78
CA ARG A 759 24.71 36.41 14.55
C ARG A 759 23.68 37.44 14.09
N GLU A 760 23.54 37.67 12.78
CA GLU A 760 22.55 38.60 12.22
C GLU A 760 21.12 38.12 12.50
N HIS A 761 20.88 36.81 12.49
CA HIS A 761 19.59 36.22 12.87
C HIS A 761 19.30 36.36 14.38
N LEU A 762 20.31 36.20 15.23
CA LEU A 762 20.22 36.46 16.68
C LEU A 762 19.94 37.95 16.97
N GLU A 763 20.64 38.87 16.31
CA GLU A 763 20.43 40.32 16.47
C GLU A 763 19.01 40.73 16.00
N HIS A 764 18.52 40.16 14.89
CA HIS A 764 17.18 40.41 14.37
C HIS A 764 16.06 39.81 15.24
N SER A 765 16.24 38.59 15.77
CA SER A 765 15.24 37.94 16.65
C SER A 765 15.15 38.58 18.04
N LEU A 766 16.22 39.22 18.51
CA LEU A 766 16.25 40.00 19.76
C LEU A 766 15.73 41.44 19.58
N GLY A 767 15.30 41.83 18.37
CA GLY A 767 14.80 43.18 18.09
C GLY A 767 15.88 44.27 18.19
N ILE A 768 17.16 43.89 18.19
CA ILE A 768 18.29 44.81 18.22
C ILE A 768 18.50 45.30 16.79
N LYS A 769 17.75 46.33 16.40
CA LYS A 769 18.03 47.06 15.16
C LYS A 769 19.31 47.87 15.35
N LYS A 770 20.23 47.77 14.40
CA LYS A 770 21.31 48.76 14.22
C LYS A 770 20.74 50.11 13.81
#